data_AF-A0A2C1K2M8-F1
#
_entry.id   AF-A0A2C1K2M8-F1
#
_cell.length_a   1.000
_cell.length_b   1.000
_cell.length_c   1.000
_cell.angle_alpha   90.00
_cell.angle_beta   90.00
_cell.angle_gamma   90.00
#
_symmetry.space_group_name_H-M   'P 1'
#
loop_
_entity.id
_entity.type
_entity.pdbx_description
1 polymer ?
#
loop_
_entity_poly.entity_id
_entity_poly.type
_entity_poly.pdbx_seq_one_letter_code
_entity_poly.pdbx_strand_id
1 'polypeptide(L)'
;MELNDQNLYISVTEVSKLFSINRSTVLKLIKKDEFPNCFINSKQEGYRIPVTDIEAYKEKVTKIEDAKKDFLSISEMAEISGCTNEKIRSDLRNGKIKKFSRDENNNYIVHKDIFDEYIKEHIERNGFLTLNEACERLSLSKLTIHTYGPRKVFPNAIIRNQTEGYLIPISDIEDYENKNVIPEGYVTVKQIAEKYKLHPETIRGLIRNNVLKNHKKYVKDTYIVLASEAEDYFKDMLEIKEKYANIDEVSQIIGCNKDTIRSYIKKGLINDCILRSNSEGYLINRLEIDKIKEIYSQERLQLPTGYIFPEDVMQLLETRSVQRAREIIKKHMKSAKKVTNGFNNIEYWIVLESEVIQYKQKLENDRFIPQSPGEFTTIDAVNKYKFEVDKISIPLKLAQTVKIYTEYACQKLAESEARAETLSKKTAYYIKTLKALIKHLPKSIKEMTDEDIESFLNNESQPKYVKQYFIGFVQYCSENIEDCNFFNRYATFNDPNTDTDIYSLETFNKYYNHVIDIELHIEKAIKYKTYAQAWVYVIMHLMNAWRSGDIIYGLPTIDFVDLPIKDLTFFENNRLRKEEARLIVNQVHIKVGQMKISKTGALGQFLCLDSLVEPFATAISITELHRRKYNDKLMLTSIRANGINKMFFEKKLELSGFHSFKMNRTLITYFFHHVSESDGDAHLSYEAAQILRSHLNEDTTKVYIKFSSPQGTLDSMAFNICERGHFGWVYNTMINLVLHQNEQKLEDRTSLIKSLSEKYKVNELETYSSFLLAERIKKESLALRLSKLPKEDLKRLIVKIFRGEMPARMAFAQCLTYPECKSPERTTCIGCENLIPTEYLLFSISEQIETSLYKIYNSEFEWDKEREKHFLKQMFLLMNEAIVEKGKEYVETFIDRKRIKKLYGAILKDREVKQIDNSEKG
;
A
#
# COMPACT_ATOMS: atom_id res chain seq x y z
N MET A 1 -63.74 9.00 -8.15
CA MET A 1 -62.57 8.76 -9.01
C MET A 1 -61.73 10.02 -8.92
N GLU A 2 -60.91 10.15 -7.88
CA GLU A 2 -60.00 11.27 -7.69
C GLU A 2 -58.62 10.66 -7.44
N LEU A 3 -57.77 10.75 -8.46
CA LEU A 3 -56.35 10.43 -8.39
C LEU A 3 -55.63 11.70 -7.95
N ASN A 4 -54.92 11.63 -6.82
CA ASN A 4 -54.15 12.74 -6.26
C ASN A 4 -52.84 12.88 -7.06
N ASP A 5 -52.76 13.93 -7.88
CA ASP A 5 -51.77 14.11 -8.94
C ASP A 5 -50.79 15.27 -8.63
N GLN A 6 -50.04 15.17 -7.53
CA GLN A 6 -49.16 16.26 -7.06
C GLN A 6 -47.76 16.29 -7.70
N ASN A 7 -47.43 15.41 -8.65
CA ASN A 7 -46.09 15.33 -9.25
C ASN A 7 -46.00 15.75 -10.74
N LEU A 8 -47.07 16.28 -11.35
CA LEU A 8 -47.04 16.59 -12.79
C LEU A 8 -46.48 17.97 -13.17
N TYR A 9 -46.34 18.92 -12.25
CA TYR A 9 -45.97 20.31 -12.57
C TYR A 9 -45.00 20.90 -11.54
N ILE A 10 -43.97 21.61 -12.01
CA ILE A 10 -42.98 22.25 -11.14
C ILE A 10 -42.87 23.76 -11.42
N SER A 11 -42.41 24.52 -10.42
CA SER A 11 -42.30 25.98 -10.48
C SER A 11 -41.08 26.45 -11.28
N VAL A 12 -41.12 27.70 -11.75
CA VAL A 12 -39.97 28.38 -12.37
C VAL A 12 -38.70 28.29 -11.51
N THR A 13 -38.84 28.33 -10.19
CA THR A 13 -37.73 28.26 -9.24
C THR A 13 -37.11 26.85 -9.17
N GLU A 14 -37.94 25.82 -9.30
CA GLU A 14 -37.48 24.43 -9.35
C GLU A 14 -36.83 24.13 -10.69
N VAL A 15 -37.40 24.60 -11.81
CA VAL A 15 -36.78 24.50 -13.14
C VAL A 15 -35.43 25.23 -13.20
N SER A 16 -35.34 26.40 -12.57
CA SER A 16 -34.09 27.17 -12.42
C SER A 16 -33.00 26.38 -11.71
N LYS A 17 -33.34 25.65 -10.64
CA LYS A 17 -32.42 24.77 -9.93
C LYS A 17 -32.08 23.52 -10.74
N LEU A 18 -33.07 22.93 -11.41
CA LEU A 18 -32.94 21.67 -12.14
C LEU A 18 -32.00 21.80 -13.35
N PHE A 19 -32.02 22.94 -14.04
CA PHE A 19 -31.10 23.25 -15.15
C PHE A 19 -29.95 24.18 -14.76
N SER A 20 -29.83 24.56 -13.49
CA SER A 20 -28.81 25.52 -13.01
C SER A 20 -28.79 26.85 -13.80
N ILE A 21 -29.95 27.35 -14.23
CA ILE A 21 -30.09 28.62 -14.96
C ILE A 21 -30.90 29.62 -14.14
N ASN A 22 -30.61 30.91 -14.29
CA ASN A 22 -31.32 31.96 -13.53
C ASN A 22 -32.83 31.95 -13.79
N ARG A 23 -33.63 32.23 -12.75
CA ARG A 23 -35.10 32.30 -12.82
C ARG A 23 -35.59 33.26 -13.93
N SER A 24 -34.87 34.35 -14.18
CA SER A 24 -35.14 35.30 -15.28
C SER A 24 -34.98 34.66 -16.67
N THR A 25 -34.05 33.72 -16.81
CA THR A 25 -33.80 32.97 -18.05
C THR A 25 -34.92 31.96 -18.29
N VAL A 26 -35.37 31.26 -17.24
CA VAL A 26 -36.55 30.37 -17.33
C VAL A 26 -37.80 31.14 -17.76
N LEU A 27 -38.03 32.35 -17.23
CA LEU A 27 -39.13 33.21 -17.67
C LEU A 27 -39.00 33.67 -19.14
N LYS A 28 -37.78 33.83 -19.65
CA LYS A 28 -37.55 34.11 -21.09
C LYS A 28 -37.84 32.89 -21.95
N LEU A 29 -37.52 31.68 -21.49
CA LEU A 29 -37.84 30.42 -22.18
C LEU A 29 -39.35 30.20 -22.27
N ILE A 30 -40.09 30.49 -21.18
CA ILE A 30 -41.55 30.53 -21.19
C ILE A 30 -42.08 31.53 -22.24
N LYS A 31 -41.52 32.74 -22.30
CA LYS A 31 -41.92 33.75 -23.29
C LYS A 31 -41.56 33.39 -24.74
N LYS A 32 -40.61 32.49 -24.94
CA LYS A 32 -40.21 31.97 -26.26
C LYS A 32 -40.96 30.69 -26.64
N ASP A 33 -41.95 30.29 -25.85
CA ASP A 33 -42.79 29.11 -26.07
C ASP A 33 -42.02 27.78 -26.04
N GLU A 34 -40.87 27.74 -25.36
CA GLU A 34 -40.09 26.51 -25.15
C GLU A 34 -40.73 25.58 -24.10
N PHE A 35 -41.73 26.08 -23.36
CA PHE A 35 -42.56 25.34 -22.42
C PHE A 35 -44.05 25.62 -22.73
N PRO A 36 -44.58 25.07 -23.82
CA PRO A 36 -45.85 25.48 -24.42
C PRO A 36 -47.07 25.20 -23.52
N ASN A 37 -46.97 24.23 -22.61
CA ASN A 37 -48.06 23.85 -21.71
C ASN A 37 -47.94 24.50 -20.32
N CYS A 38 -47.11 25.55 -20.17
CA CYS A 38 -47.01 26.27 -18.91
C CYS A 38 -48.22 27.16 -18.64
N PHE A 39 -48.62 27.28 -17.38
CA PHE A 39 -49.76 28.10 -16.97
C PHE A 39 -49.47 28.87 -15.67
N ILE A 40 -50.26 29.90 -15.38
CA ILE A 40 -50.13 30.70 -14.16
C ILE A 40 -51.22 30.26 -13.18
N ASN A 41 -50.83 29.80 -11.99
CA ASN A 41 -51.78 29.35 -10.97
C ASN A 41 -52.41 30.54 -10.20
N SER A 42 -51.59 31.56 -9.86
CA SER A 42 -52.06 32.84 -9.31
C SER A 42 -51.00 33.95 -9.48
N LYS A 43 -51.39 35.23 -9.33
CA LYS A 43 -50.46 36.37 -9.44
C LYS A 43 -49.32 36.35 -8.40
N GLN A 44 -49.48 35.64 -7.28
CA GLN A 44 -48.46 35.53 -6.22
C GLN A 44 -47.58 34.27 -6.35
N GLU A 45 -48.10 33.17 -6.90
CA GLU A 45 -47.36 31.90 -7.02
C GLU A 45 -46.57 31.74 -8.33
N GLY A 46 -46.94 32.47 -9.39
CA GLY A 46 -46.23 32.48 -10.66
C GLY A 46 -46.50 31.28 -11.58
N TYR A 47 -45.65 31.08 -12.59
CA TYR A 47 -45.82 30.04 -13.61
C TYR A 47 -45.51 28.63 -13.07
N ARG A 48 -46.33 27.66 -13.47
CA ARG A 48 -46.14 26.21 -13.31
C ARG A 48 -45.89 25.60 -14.68
N ILE A 49 -44.86 24.75 -14.77
CA ILE A 49 -44.40 24.11 -15.99
C ILE A 49 -44.57 22.60 -15.83
N PRO A 50 -45.24 21.90 -16.77
CA PRO A 50 -45.40 20.46 -16.70
C PRO A 50 -44.05 19.75 -16.81
N VAL A 51 -43.89 18.65 -16.06
CA VAL A 51 -42.66 17.84 -16.09
C VAL A 51 -42.39 17.29 -17.49
N THR A 52 -43.43 17.01 -18.28
CA THR A 52 -43.32 16.55 -19.67
C THR A 52 -42.63 17.58 -20.58
N ASP A 53 -42.94 18.87 -20.42
CA ASP A 53 -42.30 19.95 -21.19
C ASP A 53 -40.83 20.13 -20.77
N ILE A 54 -40.54 19.88 -19.48
CA ILE A 54 -39.19 19.94 -18.93
C ILE A 54 -38.35 18.78 -19.44
N GLU A 55 -38.91 17.58 -19.51
CA GLU A 55 -38.23 16.41 -20.08
C GLU A 55 -37.97 16.59 -21.57
N ALA A 56 -38.94 17.10 -22.33
CA ALA A 56 -38.76 17.41 -23.76
C ALA A 56 -37.68 18.48 -23.98
N TYR A 57 -37.67 19.54 -23.17
CA TYR A 57 -36.63 20.56 -23.20
C TYR A 57 -35.27 20.01 -22.79
N LYS A 58 -35.22 19.15 -21.76
CA LYS A 58 -34.00 18.47 -21.33
C LYS A 58 -33.44 17.60 -22.45
N GLU A 59 -34.26 16.81 -23.13
CA GLU A 59 -33.82 15.98 -24.25
C GLU A 59 -33.30 16.82 -25.43
N LYS A 60 -33.95 17.97 -25.71
CA LYS A 60 -33.49 18.95 -26.70
C LYS A 60 -32.13 19.57 -26.31
N VAL A 61 -31.96 19.96 -25.04
CA VAL A 61 -30.68 20.48 -24.51
C VAL A 61 -29.59 19.41 -24.53
N THR A 62 -29.91 18.16 -24.17
CA THR A 62 -28.94 17.06 -24.15
C THR A 62 -28.46 16.74 -25.57
N LYS A 63 -29.35 16.76 -26.57
CA LYS A 63 -28.97 16.61 -27.99
C LYS A 63 -28.10 17.77 -28.50
N ILE A 64 -28.32 18.99 -27.99
CA ILE A 64 -27.48 20.17 -28.31
C ILE A 64 -26.12 20.10 -27.58
N GLU A 65 -26.08 19.62 -26.33
CA GLU A 65 -24.86 19.46 -25.54
C GLU A 65 -23.98 18.32 -26.06
N ASP A 66 -24.57 17.21 -26.48
CA ASP A 66 -23.84 16.11 -27.13
C ASP A 66 -23.33 16.53 -28.51
N ALA A 67 -24.03 17.39 -29.25
CA ALA A 67 -23.52 18.00 -30.47
C ALA A 67 -22.42 19.06 -30.22
N LYS A 68 -22.38 19.68 -29.03
CA LYS A 68 -21.34 20.66 -28.63
C LYS A 68 -20.08 20.00 -28.07
N LYS A 69 -20.13 18.75 -27.60
CA LYS A 69 -18.96 18.01 -27.08
C LYS A 69 -17.84 17.84 -28.11
N ASP A 70 -18.17 17.83 -29.39
CA ASP A 70 -17.18 17.61 -30.46
C ASP A 70 -16.57 18.91 -30.99
N PHE A 71 -16.97 20.07 -30.46
CA PHE A 71 -16.44 21.38 -30.82
C PHE A 71 -15.74 22.06 -29.64
N LEU A 72 -14.57 22.63 -29.91
CA LEU A 72 -13.75 23.36 -28.95
C LEU A 72 -13.91 24.87 -29.16
N SER A 73 -14.03 25.61 -28.07
CA SER A 73 -13.92 27.07 -28.06
C SER A 73 -12.46 27.53 -28.19
N ILE A 74 -12.25 28.82 -28.47
CA ILE A 74 -10.91 29.42 -28.48
C ILE A 74 -10.16 29.20 -27.16
N SER A 75 -10.86 29.30 -26.01
CA SER A 75 -10.21 29.14 -24.71
C SER A 75 -9.78 27.70 -24.47
N GLU A 76 -10.62 26.73 -24.85
CA GLU A 76 -10.29 25.31 -24.72
C GLU A 76 -9.20 24.91 -25.71
N MET A 77 -9.23 25.42 -26.95
CA MET A 77 -8.15 25.23 -27.92
C MET A 77 -6.84 25.81 -27.40
N ALA A 78 -6.86 27.00 -26.81
CA ALA A 78 -5.68 27.64 -26.21
C ALA A 78 -5.13 26.84 -25.02
N GLU A 79 -6.01 26.30 -24.18
CA GLU A 79 -5.64 25.46 -23.05
C GLU A 79 -5.05 24.12 -23.50
N ILE A 80 -5.69 23.44 -24.46
CA ILE A 80 -5.24 22.16 -25.03
C ILE A 80 -3.90 22.31 -25.77
N SER A 81 -3.71 23.41 -26.50
CA SER A 81 -2.48 23.69 -27.26
C SER A 81 -1.39 24.42 -26.45
N GLY A 82 -1.69 24.85 -25.22
CA GLY A 82 -0.79 25.68 -24.41
C GLY A 82 -0.48 27.07 -25.02
N CYS A 83 -1.31 27.55 -25.95
CA CYS A 83 -1.15 28.84 -26.63
C CYS A 83 -2.03 29.94 -25.99
N THR A 84 -1.81 31.21 -26.34
CA THR A 84 -2.73 32.29 -25.91
C THR A 84 -3.99 32.33 -26.78
N ASN A 85 -5.11 32.76 -26.21
CA ASN A 85 -6.37 32.97 -26.93
C ASN A 85 -6.19 33.86 -28.19
N GLU A 86 -5.32 34.86 -28.10
CA GLU A 86 -5.00 35.78 -29.19
C GLU A 86 -4.26 35.09 -30.35
N LYS A 87 -3.38 34.15 -30.03
CA LYS A 87 -2.65 33.37 -31.02
C LYS A 87 -3.58 32.47 -31.81
N ILE A 88 -4.48 31.74 -31.13
CA ILE A 88 -5.50 30.90 -31.77
C ILE A 88 -6.44 31.74 -32.66
N ARG A 89 -6.85 32.94 -32.21
CA ARG A 89 -7.61 33.88 -33.06
C ARG A 89 -6.84 34.32 -34.29
N SER A 90 -5.54 34.61 -34.16
CA SER A 90 -4.70 34.95 -35.29
C SER A 90 -4.57 33.80 -36.28
N ASP A 91 -4.40 32.57 -35.81
CA ASP A 91 -4.23 31.39 -36.68
C ASP A 91 -5.56 31.00 -37.37
N LEU A 92 -6.70 31.27 -36.75
CA LEU A 92 -8.02 31.21 -37.40
C LEU A 92 -8.20 32.28 -38.49
N ARG A 93 -7.81 33.53 -38.21
CA ARG A 93 -7.91 34.65 -39.19
C ARG A 93 -6.98 34.47 -40.38
N ASN A 94 -5.79 33.94 -40.14
CA ASN A 94 -4.77 33.70 -41.17
C ASN A 94 -4.98 32.38 -41.92
N GLY A 95 -6.08 31.67 -41.66
CA GLY A 95 -6.49 30.47 -42.40
C GLY A 95 -5.67 29.20 -42.12
N LYS A 96 -4.91 29.16 -41.02
CA LYS A 96 -4.12 27.96 -40.65
C LYS A 96 -5.01 26.85 -40.10
N ILE A 97 -6.05 27.22 -39.36
CA ILE A 97 -7.12 26.27 -38.98
C ILE A 97 -8.18 26.34 -40.08
N LYS A 98 -8.17 25.33 -40.96
CA LYS A 98 -8.82 25.37 -42.28
C LYS A 98 -10.35 25.42 -42.23
N LYS A 99 -10.98 24.98 -41.14
CA LYS A 99 -12.44 24.98 -40.96
C LYS A 99 -12.82 25.32 -39.52
N PHE A 100 -13.74 26.26 -39.38
CA PHE A 100 -14.30 26.68 -38.10
C PHE A 100 -15.75 27.12 -38.28
N SER A 101 -16.51 27.07 -37.20
CA SER A 101 -17.90 27.53 -37.11
C SER A 101 -18.02 28.67 -36.08
N ARG A 102 -19.19 29.28 -35.97
CA ARG A 102 -19.48 30.26 -34.92
C ARG A 102 -20.63 29.80 -34.03
N ASP A 103 -20.50 30.04 -32.73
CA ASP A 103 -21.56 29.76 -31.76
C ASP A 103 -22.66 30.83 -31.75
N GLU A 104 -23.68 30.62 -30.93
CA GLU A 104 -24.85 31.51 -30.76
C GLU A 104 -24.48 32.91 -30.23
N ASN A 105 -23.28 33.07 -29.64
CA ASN A 105 -22.72 34.33 -29.17
C ASN A 105 -21.69 34.92 -30.17
N ASN A 106 -21.63 34.37 -31.38
CA ASN A 106 -20.76 34.77 -32.49
C ASN A 106 -19.25 34.54 -32.26
N ASN A 107 -18.88 33.67 -31.31
CA ASN A 107 -17.50 33.24 -31.05
C ASN A 107 -17.07 32.09 -31.96
N TYR A 108 -15.78 32.01 -32.27
CA TYR A 108 -15.24 30.91 -33.06
C TYR A 108 -15.20 29.60 -32.28
N ILE A 109 -15.67 28.52 -32.92
CA ILE A 109 -15.60 27.14 -32.43
C ILE A 109 -15.04 26.23 -33.54
N VAL A 110 -14.27 25.21 -33.17
CA VAL A 110 -13.59 24.31 -34.12
C VAL A 110 -13.84 22.87 -33.70
N HIS A 111 -14.13 21.99 -34.65
CA HIS A 111 -14.31 20.57 -34.35
C HIS A 111 -13.00 19.94 -33.87
N LYS A 112 -13.05 19.09 -32.84
CA LYS A 112 -11.89 18.46 -32.18
C LYS A 112 -10.92 17.84 -33.17
N ASP A 113 -11.41 16.98 -34.08
CA ASP A 113 -10.56 16.32 -35.09
C ASP A 113 -9.76 17.29 -35.97
N ILE A 114 -10.35 18.44 -36.30
CA ILE A 114 -9.69 19.47 -37.13
C ILE A 114 -8.62 20.19 -36.31
N PHE A 115 -8.88 20.38 -35.01
CA PHE A 115 -7.90 20.96 -34.10
C PHE A 115 -6.75 19.99 -33.79
N ASP A 116 -7.03 18.70 -33.65
CA ASP A 116 -6.03 17.66 -33.45
C ASP A 116 -5.10 17.53 -34.67
N GLU A 117 -5.63 17.65 -35.89
CA GLU A 117 -4.84 17.72 -37.12
C GLU A 117 -3.93 18.96 -37.13
N TYR A 118 -4.42 20.12 -36.67
CA TYR A 118 -3.62 21.33 -36.50
C TYR A 118 -2.49 21.15 -35.46
N ILE A 119 -2.77 20.54 -34.31
CA ILE A 119 -1.76 20.25 -33.27
C ILE A 119 -0.64 19.38 -33.86
N LYS A 120 -1.03 18.33 -34.59
CA LYS A 120 -0.10 17.37 -35.19
C LYS A 120 0.76 17.99 -36.29
N GLU A 121 0.18 18.84 -37.13
CA GLU A 121 0.93 19.51 -38.21
C GLU A 121 1.84 20.65 -37.72
N HIS A 122 1.41 21.43 -36.71
CA HIS A 122 2.03 22.73 -36.38
C HIS A 122 2.72 22.81 -35.01
N ILE A 123 2.32 21.99 -34.01
CA ILE A 123 2.90 22.00 -32.66
C ILE A 123 4.00 20.94 -32.52
N GLU A 124 3.82 19.73 -33.07
CA GLU A 124 4.87 18.68 -33.03
C GLU A 124 6.10 19.02 -33.90
N ARG A 125 6.00 20.01 -34.81
CA ARG A 125 7.11 20.39 -35.72
C ARG A 125 7.89 21.64 -35.34
N ASN A 126 7.58 22.38 -34.27
CA ASN A 126 8.22 23.68 -34.00
C ASN A 126 8.62 23.93 -32.53
N GLY A 127 9.88 23.67 -32.17
CA GLY A 127 10.64 24.50 -31.23
C GLY A 127 10.71 24.11 -29.73
N PHE A 128 10.12 22.99 -29.31
CA PHE A 128 10.13 22.54 -27.91
C PHE A 128 10.71 21.13 -27.76
N LEU A 129 11.37 20.86 -26.64
CA LEU A 129 11.85 19.53 -26.25
C LEU A 129 11.03 18.99 -25.08
N THR A 130 10.72 17.70 -25.12
CA THR A 130 10.11 16.97 -23.98
C THR A 130 11.07 16.90 -22.80
N LEU A 131 10.54 16.62 -21.60
CA LEU A 131 11.35 16.45 -20.40
C LEU A 131 12.44 15.37 -20.58
N ASN A 132 12.15 14.30 -21.32
CA ASN A 132 13.13 13.25 -21.60
C ASN A 132 14.23 13.73 -22.55
N GLU A 133 13.85 14.41 -23.63
CA GLU A 133 14.81 14.95 -24.61
C GLU A 133 15.67 16.07 -24.01
N ALA A 134 15.11 16.91 -23.14
CA ALA A 134 15.87 17.92 -22.40
C ALA A 134 16.83 17.28 -21.37
N CYS A 135 16.44 16.16 -20.74
CA CYS A 135 17.33 15.39 -19.87
C CYS A 135 18.52 14.82 -20.64
N GLU A 136 18.27 14.28 -21.83
CA GLU A 136 19.31 13.75 -22.70
C GLU A 136 20.25 14.86 -23.19
N ARG A 137 19.70 15.98 -23.68
CA ARG A 137 20.50 17.12 -24.20
C ARG A 137 21.38 17.76 -23.14
N LEU A 138 20.86 17.95 -21.92
CA LEU A 138 21.61 18.57 -20.82
C LEU A 138 22.41 17.57 -19.98
N SER A 139 22.28 16.26 -20.25
CA SER A 139 22.84 15.19 -19.41
C SER A 139 22.47 15.32 -17.91
N LEU A 140 21.21 15.68 -17.64
CA LEU A 140 20.67 15.87 -16.28
C LEU A 140 19.59 14.83 -15.97
N SER A 141 19.41 14.50 -14.69
CA SER A 141 18.34 13.58 -14.29
C SER A 141 16.96 14.22 -14.38
N LYS A 142 15.93 13.41 -14.67
CA LYS A 142 14.52 13.85 -14.70
C LYS A 142 14.12 14.62 -13.44
N LEU A 143 14.56 14.15 -12.28
CA LEU A 143 14.31 14.81 -10.99
C LEU A 143 14.93 16.22 -10.95
N THR A 144 16.13 16.40 -11.51
CA THR A 144 16.81 17.70 -11.53
C THR A 144 16.05 18.71 -12.40
N ILE A 145 15.68 18.34 -13.62
CA ILE A 145 14.89 19.20 -14.51
C ILE A 145 13.50 19.47 -13.92
N HIS A 146 12.90 18.49 -13.25
CA HIS A 146 11.61 18.68 -12.57
C HIS A 146 11.68 19.70 -11.42
N THR A 147 12.81 19.79 -10.71
CA THR A 147 13.03 20.83 -9.68
C THR A 147 13.34 22.22 -10.25
N TYR A 148 13.67 22.30 -11.54
CA TYR A 148 13.98 23.57 -12.23
C TYR A 148 12.73 24.35 -12.64
N GLY A 149 11.60 23.66 -12.85
CA GLY A 149 10.31 24.27 -13.15
C GLY A 149 9.83 25.25 -12.07
N PRO A 150 9.67 24.83 -10.80
CA PRO A 150 9.25 25.72 -9.71
C PRO A 150 10.23 26.87 -9.46
N ARG A 151 11.50 26.69 -9.84
CA ARG A 151 12.58 27.68 -9.67
C ARG A 151 12.73 28.64 -10.86
N LYS A 152 11.88 28.52 -11.89
CA LYS A 152 11.90 29.32 -13.12
C LYS A 152 13.27 29.39 -13.81
N VAL A 153 14.03 28.29 -13.77
CA VAL A 153 15.34 28.20 -14.44
C VAL A 153 15.16 28.19 -15.96
N PHE A 154 14.11 27.53 -16.45
CA PHE A 154 13.60 27.64 -17.81
C PHE A 154 12.33 28.48 -17.76
N PRO A 155 12.44 29.81 -17.88
CA PRO A 155 11.32 30.73 -17.64
C PRO A 155 10.12 30.51 -18.58
N ASN A 156 10.36 29.93 -19.75
CA ASN A 156 9.36 29.70 -20.80
C ASN A 156 8.94 28.21 -20.93
N ALA A 157 9.30 27.36 -19.96
CA ALA A 157 8.88 25.96 -19.95
C ALA A 157 7.38 25.81 -19.63
N ILE A 158 6.70 24.94 -20.38
CA ILE A 158 5.25 24.69 -20.32
C ILE A 158 4.99 23.37 -19.59
N ILE A 159 4.03 23.33 -18.67
CA ILE A 159 3.64 22.10 -17.96
C ILE A 159 2.62 21.33 -18.81
N ARG A 160 2.88 20.05 -19.08
CA ARG A 160 2.01 19.19 -19.90
C ARG A 160 0.96 18.47 -19.04
N ASN A 161 1.40 17.75 -18.01
CA ASN A 161 0.57 17.16 -16.93
C ASN A 161 1.48 16.63 -15.79
N GLN A 162 0.90 16.17 -14.67
CA GLN A 162 1.67 15.70 -13.49
C GLN A 162 2.53 14.46 -13.75
N THR A 163 2.21 13.65 -14.77
CA THR A 163 2.89 12.37 -15.07
C THR A 163 3.98 12.48 -16.13
N GLU A 164 3.85 13.41 -17.08
CA GLU A 164 4.75 13.57 -18.24
C GLU A 164 5.70 14.77 -18.11
N GLY A 165 5.42 15.72 -17.21
CA GLY A 165 6.32 16.81 -16.85
C GLY A 165 6.25 18.05 -17.75
N TYR A 166 7.41 18.62 -18.10
CA TYR A 166 7.55 19.92 -18.78
C TYR A 166 7.94 19.77 -20.27
N LEU A 167 7.44 20.67 -21.12
CA LEU A 167 7.94 20.97 -22.47
C LEU A 167 8.78 22.24 -22.41
N ILE A 168 10.05 22.14 -22.81
CA ILE A 168 11.04 23.20 -22.62
C ILE A 168 11.43 23.77 -23.99
N PRO A 169 11.29 25.08 -24.23
CA PRO A 169 11.75 25.70 -25.48
C PRO A 169 13.24 25.45 -25.70
N ILE A 170 13.62 25.21 -26.95
CA ILE A 170 15.04 25.05 -27.31
C ILE A 170 15.84 26.31 -26.95
N SER A 171 15.26 27.51 -27.08
CA SER A 171 15.90 28.78 -26.71
C SER A 171 16.25 28.86 -25.22
N ASP A 172 15.41 28.34 -24.32
CA ASP A 172 15.66 28.35 -22.88
C ASP A 172 16.78 27.36 -22.49
N ILE A 173 16.89 26.27 -23.26
CA ILE A 173 17.99 25.29 -23.11
C ILE A 173 19.29 25.92 -23.60
N GLU A 174 19.27 26.61 -24.73
CA GLU A 174 20.44 27.33 -25.27
C GLU A 174 20.88 28.48 -24.35
N ASP A 175 19.95 29.24 -23.75
CA ASP A 175 20.26 30.27 -22.75
C ASP A 175 20.89 29.69 -21.48
N TYR A 176 20.44 28.50 -21.06
CA TYR A 176 21.03 27.78 -19.94
C TYR A 176 22.43 27.25 -20.26
N GLU A 177 22.66 26.77 -21.48
CA GLU A 177 23.98 26.36 -21.99
C GLU A 177 24.93 27.58 -22.01
N ASN A 178 24.46 28.75 -22.47
CA ASN A 178 25.24 29.99 -22.56
C ASN A 178 25.58 30.61 -21.19
N LYS A 179 24.69 30.53 -20.19
CA LYS A 179 24.98 31.01 -18.82
C LYS A 179 25.96 30.13 -18.04
N ASN A 180 26.17 28.88 -18.48
CA ASN A 180 27.08 27.92 -17.85
C ASN A 180 28.47 27.89 -18.50
N VAL A 181 28.83 28.90 -19.29
CA VAL A 181 30.16 29.00 -19.89
C VAL A 181 31.17 29.45 -18.82
N ILE A 182 32.16 28.60 -18.57
CA ILE A 182 33.26 28.89 -17.64
C ILE A 182 34.11 30.02 -18.24
N PRO A 183 34.42 31.09 -17.50
CA PRO A 183 35.28 32.15 -17.99
C PRO A 183 36.63 31.60 -18.45
N GLU A 184 37.14 32.11 -19.57
CA GLU A 184 38.41 31.68 -20.15
C GLU A 184 39.54 31.78 -19.10
N GLY A 185 40.27 30.68 -18.90
CA GLY A 185 41.33 30.55 -17.90
C GLY A 185 40.92 30.01 -16.52
N TYR A 186 39.63 29.78 -16.25
CA TYR A 186 39.16 29.16 -15.00
C TYR A 186 38.73 27.70 -15.20
N VAL A 187 38.81 26.89 -14.15
CA VAL A 187 38.39 25.48 -14.11
C VAL A 187 37.55 25.20 -12.87
N THR A 188 36.59 24.29 -12.97
CA THR A 188 35.71 23.91 -11.85
C THR A 188 36.42 22.98 -10.85
N VAL A 189 35.97 22.99 -9.59
CA VAL A 189 36.41 22.01 -8.57
C VAL A 189 36.26 20.57 -9.05
N LYS A 190 35.20 20.27 -9.81
CA LYS A 190 34.98 18.92 -10.38
C LYS A 190 36.04 18.57 -11.43
N GLN A 191 36.36 19.49 -12.33
CA GLN A 191 37.40 19.29 -13.35
C GLN A 191 38.79 19.13 -12.71
N ILE A 192 39.11 19.88 -11.65
CA ILE A 192 40.36 19.69 -10.88
C ILE A 192 40.34 18.31 -10.22
N ALA A 193 39.25 17.95 -9.53
CA ALA A 193 39.10 16.65 -8.88
C ALA A 193 39.25 15.47 -9.85
N GLU A 194 38.68 15.57 -11.04
CA GLU A 194 38.81 14.59 -12.12
C GLU A 194 40.24 14.56 -12.68
N LYS A 195 40.84 15.73 -13.00
CA LYS A 195 42.20 15.86 -13.56
C LYS A 195 43.26 15.23 -12.63
N TYR A 196 43.13 15.43 -11.32
CA TYR A 196 44.11 14.95 -10.33
C TYR A 196 43.68 13.68 -9.57
N LYS A 197 42.50 13.11 -9.90
CA LYS A 197 41.89 11.94 -9.26
C LYS A 197 41.78 12.10 -7.73
N LEU A 198 41.21 13.21 -7.28
CA LEU A 198 40.99 13.54 -5.88
C LEU A 198 39.49 13.67 -5.57
N HIS A 199 39.10 13.50 -4.30
CA HIS A 199 37.71 13.74 -3.92
C HIS A 199 37.41 15.26 -4.00
N PRO A 200 36.26 15.71 -4.54
CA PRO A 200 35.93 17.14 -4.67
C PRO A 200 36.03 17.93 -3.36
N GLU A 201 35.79 17.28 -2.22
CA GLU A 201 35.88 17.89 -0.90
C GLU A 201 37.31 18.29 -0.51
N THR A 202 38.33 17.55 -0.99
CA THR A 202 39.73 17.88 -0.77
C THR A 202 40.06 19.25 -1.37
N ILE A 203 39.59 19.50 -2.60
CA ILE A 203 39.77 20.80 -3.28
C ILE A 203 38.98 21.90 -2.57
N ARG A 204 37.75 21.63 -2.13
CA ARG A 204 36.98 22.58 -1.30
C ARG A 204 37.67 22.88 0.05
N GLY A 205 38.41 21.92 0.59
CA GLY A 205 39.26 22.11 1.76
C GLY A 205 40.41 23.08 1.51
N LEU A 206 41.09 22.94 0.36
CA LEU A 206 42.16 23.86 -0.06
C LEU A 206 41.67 25.30 -0.27
N ILE A 207 40.44 25.45 -0.79
CA ILE A 207 39.77 26.74 -0.92
C ILE A 207 39.44 27.33 0.46
N ARG A 208 38.82 26.54 1.36
CA ARG A 208 38.47 26.98 2.72
C ARG A 208 39.70 27.34 3.57
N ASN A 209 40.80 26.62 3.38
CA ASN A 209 42.07 26.86 4.08
C ASN A 209 42.92 27.95 3.40
N ASN A 210 42.38 28.65 2.40
CA ASN A 210 43.01 29.78 1.72
C ASN A 210 44.34 29.44 0.99
N VAL A 211 44.48 28.17 0.57
CA VAL A 211 45.63 27.67 -0.20
C VAL A 211 45.46 28.00 -1.69
N LEU A 212 44.25 27.80 -2.24
CA LEU A 212 43.88 28.21 -3.60
C LEU A 212 43.15 29.56 -3.53
N LYS A 213 43.88 30.64 -3.79
CA LYS A 213 43.44 32.01 -3.49
C LYS A 213 42.63 32.64 -4.63
N ASN A 214 42.92 32.30 -5.89
CA ASN A 214 42.22 32.87 -7.05
C ASN A 214 40.99 32.04 -7.44
N HIS A 215 40.05 31.90 -6.50
CA HIS A 215 38.77 31.24 -6.73
C HIS A 215 37.62 32.23 -6.86
N LYS A 216 36.59 31.87 -7.63
CA LYS A 216 35.32 32.62 -7.75
C LYS A 216 34.15 31.70 -7.45
N LYS A 217 33.09 32.26 -6.89
CA LYS A 217 31.83 31.54 -6.66
C LYS A 217 31.10 31.33 -7.99
N TYR A 218 30.72 30.09 -8.28
CA TYR A 218 30.02 29.63 -9.47
C TYR A 218 28.66 29.01 -9.09
N VAL A 219 27.82 28.70 -10.08
CA VAL A 219 26.43 28.27 -9.93
C VAL A 219 26.26 27.16 -8.87
N LYS A 220 25.20 27.25 -8.04
CA LYS A 220 24.89 26.32 -6.92
C LYS A 220 26.00 26.17 -5.86
N ASP A 221 26.54 27.27 -5.35
CA ASP A 221 27.57 27.27 -4.29
C ASP A 221 28.82 26.45 -4.63
N THR A 222 29.14 26.31 -5.92
CA THR A 222 30.38 25.70 -6.38
C THR A 222 31.46 26.76 -6.57
N TYR A 223 32.72 26.34 -6.63
CA TYR A 223 33.84 27.24 -6.86
C TYR A 223 34.51 26.90 -8.21
N ILE A 224 34.93 27.95 -8.92
CA ILE A 224 35.90 27.85 -10.01
C ILE A 224 37.23 28.43 -9.52
N VAL A 225 38.35 27.84 -9.94
CA VAL A 225 39.70 28.25 -9.57
C VAL A 225 40.47 28.58 -10.84
N LEU A 226 41.39 29.53 -10.78
CA LEU A 226 42.29 29.84 -11.90
C LEU A 226 43.10 28.58 -12.28
N ALA A 227 43.10 28.21 -13.56
CA ALA A 227 43.69 26.96 -14.03
C ALA A 227 45.20 26.88 -13.74
N SER A 228 45.93 27.97 -13.96
CA SER A 228 47.37 28.06 -13.70
C SER A 228 47.73 27.87 -12.22
N GLU A 229 46.97 28.45 -11.29
CA GLU A 229 47.22 28.30 -9.85
C GLU A 229 46.99 26.86 -9.37
N ALA A 230 45.93 26.21 -9.87
CA ALA A 230 45.69 24.80 -9.59
C ALA A 230 46.81 23.92 -10.19
N GLU A 231 47.26 24.24 -11.41
CA GLU A 231 48.35 23.52 -12.06
C GLU A 231 49.67 23.64 -11.31
N ASP A 232 50.04 24.85 -10.87
CA ASP A 232 51.26 25.08 -10.09
C ASP A 232 51.23 24.34 -8.75
N TYR A 233 50.09 24.37 -8.03
CA TYR A 233 49.97 23.69 -6.73
C TYR A 233 50.07 22.15 -6.85
N PHE A 234 49.45 21.57 -7.88
CA PHE A 234 49.46 20.12 -8.08
C PHE A 234 50.67 19.62 -8.87
N LYS A 235 51.54 20.50 -9.36
CA LYS A 235 52.76 20.16 -10.10
C LYS A 235 53.70 19.29 -9.26
N ASP A 236 53.99 19.71 -8.02
CA ASP A 236 54.85 18.96 -7.10
C ASP A 236 54.23 17.60 -6.70
N MET A 237 52.90 17.55 -6.58
CA MET A 237 52.16 16.32 -6.28
C MET A 237 52.18 15.34 -7.47
N LEU A 238 52.14 15.85 -8.70
CA LEU A 238 52.29 15.04 -9.92
C LEU A 238 53.72 14.53 -10.05
N GLU A 239 54.74 15.35 -9.81
CA GLU A 239 56.14 14.91 -9.84
C GLU A 239 56.43 13.78 -8.85
N ILE A 240 55.82 13.83 -7.65
CA ILE A 240 55.92 12.75 -6.65
C ILE A 240 55.14 11.50 -7.10
N LYS A 241 53.93 11.63 -7.67
CA LYS A 241 53.15 10.48 -8.20
C LYS A 241 53.76 9.84 -9.45
N GLU A 242 54.47 10.62 -10.26
CA GLU A 242 55.22 10.13 -11.42
C GLU A 242 56.46 9.37 -10.97
N LYS A 243 57.17 9.82 -9.93
CA LYS A 243 58.38 9.15 -9.42
C LYS A 243 58.09 8.00 -8.46
N TYR A 244 57.02 8.06 -7.67
CA TYR A 244 56.73 7.10 -6.59
C TYR A 244 55.29 6.57 -6.65
N ALA A 245 55.10 5.29 -6.32
CA ALA A 245 53.81 4.63 -6.19
C ALA A 245 53.59 4.12 -4.77
N ASN A 246 52.36 4.12 -4.27
CA ASN A 246 52.07 3.56 -2.94
C ASN A 246 51.93 2.02 -2.97
N ILE A 247 51.97 1.36 -1.80
CA ILE A 247 51.90 -0.11 -1.70
C ILE A 247 50.65 -0.68 -2.40
N ASP A 248 49.52 0.02 -2.37
CA ASP A 248 48.27 -0.46 -2.97
C ASP A 248 48.35 -0.41 -4.50
N GLU A 249 48.92 0.66 -5.05
CA GLU A 249 49.21 0.80 -6.48
C GLU A 249 50.22 -0.25 -6.94
N VAL A 250 51.31 -0.46 -6.20
CA VAL A 250 52.31 -1.49 -6.52
C VAL A 250 51.71 -2.89 -6.43
N SER A 251 50.85 -3.15 -5.44
CA SER A 251 50.10 -4.42 -5.30
C SER A 251 49.19 -4.69 -6.49
N GLN A 252 48.51 -3.66 -7.00
CA GLN A 252 47.66 -3.77 -8.20
C GLN A 252 48.48 -3.94 -9.48
N ILE A 253 49.57 -3.18 -9.65
CA ILE A 253 50.44 -3.24 -10.83
C ILE A 253 51.08 -4.63 -10.97
N ILE A 254 51.48 -5.24 -9.86
CA ILE A 254 52.18 -6.52 -9.82
C ILE A 254 51.21 -7.71 -9.67
N GLY A 255 50.01 -7.48 -9.15
CA GLY A 255 49.03 -8.53 -8.87
C GLY A 255 49.36 -9.38 -7.66
N CYS A 256 50.00 -8.80 -6.62
CA CYS A 256 50.47 -9.50 -5.42
C CYS A 256 49.83 -8.96 -4.14
N ASN A 257 49.89 -9.72 -3.03
CA ASN A 257 49.38 -9.26 -1.73
C ASN A 257 50.24 -8.11 -1.18
N LYS A 258 49.59 -7.08 -0.60
CA LYS A 258 50.23 -5.95 0.09
C LYS A 258 51.26 -6.38 1.13
N ASP A 259 51.03 -7.50 1.82
CA ASP A 259 51.96 -8.02 2.82
C ASP A 259 53.25 -8.60 2.22
N THR A 260 53.19 -9.08 0.99
CA THR A 260 54.37 -9.54 0.22
C THR A 260 55.29 -8.36 -0.08
N ILE A 261 54.73 -7.23 -0.54
CA ILE A 261 55.49 -6.00 -0.79
C ILE A 261 56.12 -5.48 0.50
N ARG A 262 55.36 -5.45 1.61
CA ARG A 262 55.90 -5.09 2.93
C ARG A 262 57.03 -6.01 3.38
N SER A 263 56.96 -7.30 3.04
CA SER A 263 58.03 -8.26 3.32
C SER A 263 59.29 -7.94 2.54
N TYR A 264 59.19 -7.61 1.25
CA TYR A 264 60.34 -7.23 0.42
C TYR A 264 61.01 -5.95 0.92
N ILE A 265 60.22 -4.96 1.35
CA ILE A 265 60.75 -3.73 1.99
C ILE A 265 61.49 -4.10 3.28
N LYS A 266 60.89 -4.92 4.16
CA LYS A 266 61.52 -5.34 5.43
C LYS A 266 62.78 -6.19 5.26
N LYS A 267 62.87 -6.96 4.17
CA LYS A 267 64.03 -7.80 3.84
C LYS A 267 65.16 -7.02 3.14
N GLY A 268 64.97 -5.72 2.87
CA GLY A 268 65.96 -4.90 2.17
C GLY A 268 66.10 -5.21 0.68
N LEU A 269 65.07 -5.80 0.06
CA LEU A 269 65.07 -6.10 -1.38
C LEU A 269 64.62 -4.90 -2.23
N ILE A 270 64.08 -3.86 -1.59
CA ILE A 270 63.65 -2.60 -2.20
C ILE A 270 64.36 -1.48 -1.45
N ASN A 271 65.24 -0.76 -2.14
CA ASN A 271 66.13 0.20 -1.49
C ASN A 271 65.61 1.65 -1.55
N ASP A 272 64.85 1.99 -2.59
CA ASP A 272 64.32 3.35 -2.78
C ASP A 272 62.83 3.42 -2.41
N CYS A 273 62.59 3.55 -1.10
CA CYS A 273 61.25 3.77 -0.56
C CYS A 273 61.24 4.86 0.52
N ILE A 274 60.17 5.66 0.53
CA ILE A 274 59.95 6.76 1.46
C ILE A 274 58.86 6.34 2.45
N LEU A 275 59.19 6.34 3.74
CA LEU A 275 58.21 6.12 4.81
C LEU A 275 57.39 7.40 5.03
N ARG A 276 56.06 7.32 4.91
CA ARG A 276 55.14 8.37 5.33
C ARG A 276 54.69 8.14 6.77
N SER A 277 53.99 9.12 7.36
CA SER A 277 53.45 9.02 8.72
C SER A 277 52.79 7.67 9.02
N ASN A 278 52.79 7.23 10.28
CA ASN A 278 52.44 5.86 10.72
C ASN A 278 51.13 5.26 10.15
N SER A 279 50.18 6.07 9.66
CA SER A 279 48.93 5.63 9.03
C SER A 279 48.97 5.54 7.49
N GLU A 280 49.96 6.14 6.82
CA GLU A 280 49.99 6.32 5.36
C GLU A 280 50.93 5.35 4.60
N GLY A 281 51.77 4.59 5.31
CA GLY A 281 52.59 3.52 4.73
C GLY A 281 53.83 3.98 3.94
N TYR A 282 54.27 3.17 2.97
CA TYR A 282 55.49 3.42 2.17
C TYR A 282 55.12 3.89 0.75
N LEU A 283 55.90 4.84 0.23
CA LEU A 283 55.97 5.20 -1.19
C LEU A 283 57.22 4.54 -1.80
N ILE A 284 57.05 3.83 -2.91
CA ILE A 284 58.10 3.04 -3.56
C ILE A 284 58.43 3.71 -4.89
N ASN A 285 59.72 3.90 -5.19
CA ASN A 285 60.11 4.48 -6.48
C ASN A 285 59.59 3.59 -7.63
N ARG A 286 58.99 4.20 -8.66
CA ARG A 286 58.47 3.45 -9.81
C ARG A 286 59.54 2.64 -10.54
N LEU A 287 60.80 3.09 -10.51
CA LEU A 287 61.94 2.36 -11.08
C LEU A 287 62.24 1.05 -10.33
N GLU A 288 61.83 0.94 -9.06
CA GLU A 288 61.95 -0.29 -8.29
C GLU A 288 60.78 -1.25 -8.56
N ILE A 289 59.67 -0.80 -9.17
CA ILE A 289 58.52 -1.66 -9.46
C ILE A 289 58.90 -2.78 -10.42
N ASP A 290 59.73 -2.51 -11.43
CA ASP A 290 60.18 -3.56 -12.36
C ASP A 290 61.05 -4.60 -11.65
N LYS A 291 61.88 -4.19 -10.68
CA LYS A 291 62.63 -5.12 -9.83
C LYS A 291 61.71 -5.94 -8.92
N ILE A 292 60.70 -5.32 -8.32
CA ILE A 292 59.71 -6.03 -7.50
C ILE A 292 58.92 -7.00 -8.36
N LYS A 293 58.58 -6.60 -9.58
CA LYS A 293 57.88 -7.44 -10.55
C LYS A 293 58.77 -8.59 -11.00
N GLU A 294 60.06 -8.37 -11.20
CA GLU A 294 61.03 -9.41 -11.54
C GLU A 294 61.21 -10.41 -10.39
N ILE A 295 61.43 -9.92 -9.15
CA ILE A 295 61.50 -10.74 -7.94
C ILE A 295 60.19 -11.53 -7.76
N TYR A 296 59.04 -10.86 -7.90
CA TYR A 296 57.74 -11.51 -7.78
C TYR A 296 57.47 -12.51 -8.91
N SER A 297 57.95 -12.26 -10.13
CA SER A 297 57.83 -13.18 -11.27
C SER A 297 58.75 -14.39 -11.13
N GLN A 298 59.90 -14.22 -10.48
CA GLN A 298 60.81 -15.32 -10.12
C GLN A 298 60.24 -16.14 -8.95
N GLU A 299 59.50 -15.52 -8.02
CA GLU A 299 58.77 -16.20 -6.92
C GLU A 299 57.42 -16.81 -7.34
N ARG A 300 56.82 -16.34 -8.44
CA ARG A 300 55.56 -16.85 -8.98
C ARG A 300 55.83 -18.13 -9.77
N LEU A 301 55.14 -19.19 -9.40
CA LEU A 301 55.19 -20.45 -10.12
C LEU A 301 54.88 -20.20 -11.61
N GLN A 302 55.78 -20.58 -12.53
CA GLN A 302 55.49 -20.54 -13.96
C GLN A 302 54.33 -21.49 -14.24
N LEU A 303 53.18 -20.90 -14.59
CA LEU A 303 51.99 -21.68 -14.91
C LEU A 303 52.15 -22.34 -16.29
N PRO A 304 51.62 -23.55 -16.48
CA PRO A 304 51.44 -24.11 -17.82
C PRO A 304 50.59 -23.15 -18.68
N THR A 305 50.92 -23.04 -19.97
CA THR A 305 50.25 -22.13 -20.91
C THR A 305 48.72 -22.24 -20.83
N GLY A 306 48.04 -21.09 -20.64
CA GLY A 306 46.57 -20.99 -20.59
C GLY A 306 45.92 -21.26 -19.23
N TYR A 307 46.69 -21.56 -18.19
CA TYR A 307 46.18 -21.71 -16.82
C TYR A 307 46.21 -20.39 -16.04
N ILE A 308 45.24 -20.20 -15.15
CA ILE A 308 45.06 -19.02 -14.30
C ILE A 308 44.81 -19.40 -12.83
N PHE A 309 45.01 -18.44 -11.91
CA PHE A 309 44.81 -18.63 -10.48
C PHE A 309 43.37 -18.33 -10.03
N PRO A 310 42.94 -18.74 -8.82
CA PRO A 310 41.58 -18.52 -8.34
C PRO A 310 41.23 -17.04 -8.15
N GLU A 311 42.23 -16.19 -7.93
CA GLU A 311 42.10 -14.73 -7.89
C GLU A 311 41.70 -14.16 -9.25
N ASP A 312 42.31 -14.66 -10.33
CA ASP A 312 41.98 -14.28 -11.71
C ASP A 312 40.57 -14.79 -12.09
N VAL A 313 40.21 -16.00 -11.64
CA VAL A 313 38.85 -16.55 -11.79
C VAL A 313 37.82 -15.71 -11.04
N MET A 314 38.16 -15.21 -9.84
CA MET A 314 37.29 -14.33 -9.07
C MET A 314 36.98 -13.05 -9.85
N GLN A 315 37.97 -12.47 -10.51
CA GLN A 315 37.80 -11.29 -11.36
C GLN A 315 36.97 -11.62 -12.62
N LEU A 316 37.31 -12.70 -13.34
CA LEU A 316 36.60 -13.11 -14.56
C LEU A 316 35.11 -13.41 -14.32
N LEU A 317 34.79 -14.08 -13.21
CA LEU A 317 33.42 -14.46 -12.83
C LEU A 317 32.72 -13.45 -11.89
N GLU A 318 33.38 -12.33 -11.57
CA GLU A 318 32.86 -11.28 -10.66
C GLU A 318 32.36 -11.82 -9.31
N THR A 319 33.04 -12.83 -8.76
CA THR A 319 32.60 -13.44 -7.50
C THR A 319 33.02 -12.62 -6.29
N ARG A 320 32.18 -12.60 -5.25
CA ARG A 320 32.40 -11.81 -4.02
C ARG A 320 33.65 -12.18 -3.20
N SER A 321 34.27 -13.34 -3.45
CA SER A 321 35.46 -13.78 -2.71
C SER A 321 36.23 -14.89 -3.43
N VAL A 322 37.54 -14.92 -3.21
CA VAL A 322 38.44 -15.97 -3.73
C VAL A 322 38.02 -17.37 -3.25
N GLN A 323 37.50 -17.48 -2.03
CA GLN A 323 37.00 -18.75 -1.50
C GLN A 323 35.84 -19.30 -2.34
N ARG A 324 34.94 -18.43 -2.81
CA ARG A 324 33.84 -18.83 -3.67
C ARG A 324 34.32 -19.26 -5.05
N ALA A 325 35.32 -18.58 -5.61
CA ALA A 325 35.99 -19.00 -6.84
C ALA A 325 36.62 -20.40 -6.69
N ARG A 326 37.29 -20.69 -5.57
CA ARG A 326 37.87 -22.02 -5.28
C ARG A 326 36.82 -23.13 -5.23
N GLU A 327 35.65 -22.87 -4.65
CA GLU A 327 34.54 -23.85 -4.65
C GLU A 327 34.03 -24.13 -6.05
N ILE A 328 33.90 -23.09 -6.89
CA ILE A 328 33.47 -23.22 -8.28
C ILE A 328 34.49 -24.03 -9.08
N ILE A 329 35.78 -23.72 -8.94
CA ILE A 329 36.86 -24.46 -9.59
C ILE A 329 36.79 -25.95 -9.24
N LYS A 330 36.71 -26.28 -7.95
CA LYS A 330 36.64 -27.68 -7.49
C LYS A 330 35.42 -28.44 -7.99
N LYS A 331 34.27 -27.76 -8.12
CA LYS A 331 32.98 -28.42 -8.39
C LYS A 331 32.67 -28.50 -9.87
N HIS A 332 33.13 -27.53 -10.66
CA HIS A 332 32.66 -27.33 -12.03
C HIS A 332 33.74 -27.36 -13.10
N MET A 333 35.04 -27.31 -12.73
CA MET A 333 36.12 -27.24 -13.69
C MET A 333 36.94 -28.54 -13.71
N LYS A 334 37.00 -29.19 -14.86
CA LYS A 334 37.72 -30.45 -15.07
C LYS A 334 39.22 -30.24 -15.20
N SER A 335 39.66 -29.06 -15.67
CA SER A 335 41.08 -28.74 -15.78
C SER A 335 41.73 -28.34 -14.45
N ALA A 336 40.95 -28.29 -13.35
CA ALA A 336 41.43 -27.89 -12.03
C ALA A 336 42.56 -28.80 -11.54
N LYS A 337 43.73 -28.21 -11.25
CA LYS A 337 44.91 -28.91 -10.74
C LYS A 337 45.50 -28.17 -9.55
N LYS A 338 46.17 -28.91 -8.66
CA LYS A 338 46.99 -28.31 -7.60
C LYS A 338 48.44 -28.26 -8.03
N VAL A 339 49.10 -27.13 -7.76
CA VAL A 339 50.53 -26.94 -7.98
C VAL A 339 51.17 -26.37 -6.73
N THR A 340 52.29 -26.95 -6.33
CA THR A 340 53.03 -26.55 -5.12
C THR A 340 54.10 -25.55 -5.49
N ASN A 341 54.11 -24.39 -4.84
CA ASN A 341 55.17 -23.40 -5.04
C ASN A 341 56.42 -23.81 -4.27
N GLY A 342 57.50 -24.11 -5.02
CA GLY A 342 58.78 -24.58 -4.48
C GLY A 342 59.51 -23.59 -3.56
N PHE A 343 59.11 -22.31 -3.54
CA PHE A 343 59.70 -21.30 -2.66
C PHE A 343 59.06 -21.21 -1.28
N ASN A 344 57.77 -21.52 -1.13
CA ASN A 344 57.03 -21.38 0.13
C ASN A 344 56.27 -22.64 0.55
N ASN A 345 56.36 -23.74 -0.21
CA ASN A 345 55.63 -25.00 0.00
C ASN A 345 54.10 -24.85 0.09
N ILE A 346 53.53 -23.78 -0.45
CA ILE A 346 52.07 -23.56 -0.46
C ILE A 346 51.48 -24.19 -1.73
N GLU A 347 50.40 -24.96 -1.57
CA GLU A 347 49.61 -25.51 -2.68
C GLU A 347 48.60 -24.50 -3.22
N TYR A 348 48.61 -24.27 -4.53
CA TYR A 348 47.67 -23.41 -5.25
C TYR A 348 46.81 -24.22 -6.20
N TRP A 349 45.52 -23.88 -6.30
CA TRP A 349 44.64 -24.41 -7.34
C TRP A 349 44.77 -23.59 -8.62
N ILE A 350 44.90 -24.23 -9.78
CA ILE A 350 44.97 -23.57 -11.08
C ILE A 350 43.94 -24.21 -12.03
N VAL A 351 43.45 -23.44 -13.01
CA VAL A 351 42.43 -23.87 -13.97
C VAL A 351 42.67 -23.23 -15.34
N LEU A 352 42.26 -23.86 -16.44
CA LEU A 352 42.32 -23.25 -17.78
C LEU A 352 41.37 -22.06 -17.89
N GLU A 353 41.88 -20.93 -18.37
CA GLU A 353 41.10 -19.70 -18.58
C GLU A 353 39.94 -19.92 -19.57
N SER A 354 40.18 -20.68 -20.64
CA SER A 354 39.16 -21.02 -21.64
C SER A 354 37.97 -21.77 -21.04
N GLU A 355 38.18 -22.63 -20.05
CA GLU A 355 37.11 -23.36 -19.37
C GLU A 355 36.28 -22.42 -18.48
N VAL A 356 36.92 -21.44 -17.86
CA VAL A 356 36.28 -20.42 -17.03
C VAL A 356 35.42 -19.48 -17.88
N ILE A 357 35.91 -19.07 -19.05
CA ILE A 357 35.15 -18.25 -20.01
C ILE A 357 33.93 -19.03 -20.53
N GLN A 358 34.10 -20.31 -20.91
CA GLN A 358 32.98 -21.16 -21.32
C GLN A 358 31.94 -21.32 -20.20
N TYR A 359 32.38 -21.46 -18.96
CA TYR A 359 31.49 -21.52 -17.79
C TYR A 359 30.73 -20.20 -17.57
N LYS A 360 31.39 -19.04 -17.74
CA LYS A 360 30.75 -17.72 -17.68
C LYS A 360 29.67 -17.57 -18.75
N GLN A 361 30.00 -17.88 -20.00
CA GLN A 361 29.07 -17.84 -21.13
C GLN A 361 27.87 -18.77 -20.90
N LYS A 362 28.11 -19.96 -20.34
CA LYS A 362 27.04 -20.88 -19.95
C LYS A 362 26.12 -20.29 -18.89
N LEU A 363 26.67 -19.68 -17.84
CA LEU A 363 25.88 -19.04 -16.78
C LEU A 363 25.03 -17.87 -17.28
N GLU A 364 25.56 -17.07 -18.20
CA GLU A 364 24.87 -15.94 -18.82
C GLU A 364 23.74 -16.42 -19.73
N ASN A 365 23.99 -17.45 -20.55
CA ASN A 365 22.98 -18.07 -21.40
C ASN A 365 21.88 -18.80 -20.60
N ASP A 366 22.16 -19.20 -19.35
CA ASP A 366 21.24 -19.97 -18.52
C ASP A 366 20.30 -19.14 -17.64
N ARG A 367 20.47 -17.82 -17.56
CA ARG A 367 19.74 -16.98 -16.60
C ARG A 367 18.54 -16.26 -17.25
N PHE A 368 17.32 -16.64 -16.84
CA PHE A 368 16.11 -15.86 -17.16
C PHE A 368 16.08 -14.55 -16.37
N ILE A 369 15.90 -13.43 -17.07
CA ILE A 369 15.80 -12.09 -16.47
C ILE A 369 14.34 -11.61 -16.64
N PRO A 370 13.62 -11.29 -15.55
CA PRO A 370 12.28 -10.71 -15.62
C PRO A 370 12.32 -9.35 -16.34
N GLN A 371 11.25 -9.01 -17.05
CA GLN A 371 11.19 -7.75 -17.80
C GLN A 371 11.26 -6.51 -16.90
N SER A 372 10.73 -6.61 -15.67
CA SER A 372 10.76 -5.54 -14.67
C SER A 372 11.47 -5.99 -13.38
N PRO A 373 12.50 -5.27 -12.91
CA PRO A 373 13.15 -5.58 -11.63
C PRO A 373 12.17 -5.46 -10.45
N GLY A 374 11.85 -6.59 -9.80
CA GLY A 374 11.09 -6.62 -8.55
C GLY A 374 9.62 -7.03 -8.66
N GLU A 375 9.07 -7.17 -9.86
CA GLU A 375 7.70 -7.63 -10.09
C GLU A 375 7.70 -8.82 -11.05
N PHE A 376 7.45 -10.03 -10.50
CA PHE A 376 7.34 -11.25 -11.31
C PHE A 376 5.89 -11.40 -11.80
N THR A 377 5.65 -11.05 -13.06
CA THR A 377 4.31 -11.02 -13.67
C THR A 377 3.88 -12.38 -14.23
N THR A 378 2.61 -12.49 -14.67
CA THR A 378 2.12 -13.67 -15.41
C THR A 378 2.84 -13.85 -16.74
N ILE A 379 3.23 -12.75 -17.39
CA ILE A 379 4.06 -12.77 -18.61
C ILE A 379 5.45 -13.34 -18.29
N ASP A 380 6.10 -12.87 -17.22
CA ASP A 380 7.40 -13.41 -16.79
C ASP A 380 7.29 -14.89 -16.41
N ALA A 381 6.19 -15.30 -15.79
CA ALA A 381 5.92 -16.69 -15.43
C ALA A 381 5.86 -17.61 -16.66
N VAL A 382 5.12 -17.19 -17.69
CA VAL A 382 5.00 -17.93 -18.96
C VAL A 382 6.35 -17.94 -19.70
N ASN A 383 7.02 -16.80 -19.80
CA ASN A 383 8.30 -16.69 -20.48
C ASN A 383 9.39 -17.53 -19.79
N LYS A 384 9.45 -17.50 -18.46
CA LYS A 384 10.35 -18.36 -17.69
C LYS A 384 10.04 -19.83 -17.87
N TYR A 385 8.76 -20.21 -17.88
CA TYR A 385 8.36 -21.59 -18.14
C TYR A 385 8.87 -22.04 -19.51
N LYS A 386 8.57 -21.29 -20.59
CA LYS A 386 9.01 -21.60 -21.95
C LYS A 386 10.54 -21.71 -22.06
N PHE A 387 11.25 -20.70 -21.55
CA PHE A 387 12.72 -20.67 -21.51
C PHE A 387 13.34 -21.90 -20.83
N GLU A 388 12.73 -22.40 -19.76
CA GLU A 388 13.22 -23.59 -19.05
C GLU A 388 12.83 -24.90 -19.74
N VAL A 389 11.68 -24.93 -20.44
CA VAL A 389 11.22 -26.10 -21.20
C VAL A 389 12.05 -26.31 -22.46
N ASP A 390 12.45 -25.25 -23.15
CA ASP A 390 13.28 -25.31 -24.37
C ASP A 390 14.63 -26.00 -24.13
N LYS A 391 15.09 -26.06 -22.87
CA LYS A 391 16.32 -26.72 -22.45
C LYS A 391 16.16 -28.21 -22.17
N ILE A 392 14.94 -28.73 -22.14
CA ILE A 392 14.64 -30.11 -21.77
C ILE A 392 14.63 -30.99 -23.02
N SER A 393 15.39 -32.07 -23.01
CA SER A 393 15.32 -33.09 -24.07
C SER A 393 14.01 -33.89 -23.95
N ILE A 394 13.16 -33.79 -24.97
CA ILE A 394 11.83 -34.42 -24.99
C ILE A 394 11.88 -35.74 -25.80
N PRO A 395 11.55 -36.89 -25.21
CA PRO A 395 11.41 -38.15 -25.94
C PRO A 395 10.27 -38.06 -26.97
N LEU A 396 10.48 -38.57 -28.19
CA LEU A 396 9.49 -38.57 -29.28
C LEU A 396 8.12 -39.13 -28.84
N LYS A 397 8.13 -40.21 -28.06
CA LYS A 397 6.90 -40.85 -27.52
C LYS A 397 6.05 -39.95 -26.61
N LEU A 398 6.63 -38.88 -26.05
CA LEU A 398 5.96 -37.93 -25.16
C LEU A 398 5.77 -36.55 -25.80
N ALA A 399 6.18 -36.34 -27.06
CA ALA A 399 6.14 -35.02 -27.70
C ALA A 399 4.74 -34.39 -27.66
N GLN A 400 3.70 -35.18 -27.95
CA GLN A 400 2.32 -34.73 -27.87
C GLN A 400 1.89 -34.39 -26.43
N THR A 401 2.29 -35.20 -25.46
CA THR A 401 2.00 -34.95 -24.04
C THR A 401 2.64 -33.65 -23.55
N VAL A 402 3.90 -33.40 -23.92
CA VAL A 402 4.62 -32.18 -23.52
C VAL A 402 4.00 -30.95 -24.17
N LYS A 403 3.52 -31.04 -25.41
CA LYS A 403 2.78 -29.96 -26.07
C LYS A 403 1.50 -29.60 -25.31
N ILE A 404 0.65 -30.58 -25.03
CA ILE A 404 -0.62 -30.38 -24.30
C ILE A 404 -0.34 -29.85 -22.88
N TYR A 405 0.66 -30.41 -22.19
CA TYR A 405 1.06 -29.96 -20.86
C TYR A 405 1.56 -28.51 -20.87
N THR A 406 2.31 -28.13 -21.90
CA THR A 406 2.82 -26.76 -22.06
C THR A 406 1.70 -25.77 -22.31
N GLU A 407 0.71 -26.11 -23.14
CA GLU A 407 -0.50 -25.31 -23.34
C GLU A 407 -1.26 -25.13 -22.02
N TYR A 408 -1.53 -26.24 -21.31
CA TYR A 408 -2.16 -26.23 -19.99
C TYR A 408 -1.41 -25.36 -18.97
N ALA A 409 -0.10 -25.56 -18.83
CA ALA A 409 0.72 -24.83 -17.87
C ALA A 409 0.78 -23.33 -18.21
N CYS A 410 0.94 -22.98 -19.49
CA CYS A 410 0.94 -21.58 -19.92
C CYS A 410 -0.41 -20.91 -19.67
N GLN A 411 -1.53 -21.59 -19.97
CA GLN A 411 -2.86 -21.09 -19.69
C GLN A 411 -3.05 -20.82 -18.19
N LYS A 412 -2.74 -21.81 -17.33
CA LYS A 412 -2.88 -21.67 -15.88
C LYS A 412 -1.95 -20.61 -15.27
N LEU A 413 -0.78 -20.38 -15.84
CA LEU A 413 0.12 -19.31 -15.42
C LEU A 413 -0.37 -17.93 -15.88
N ALA A 414 -0.93 -17.83 -17.08
CA ALA A 414 -1.48 -16.60 -17.63
C ALA A 414 -2.74 -16.12 -16.87
N GLU A 415 -3.63 -17.05 -16.51
CA GLU A 415 -4.88 -16.77 -15.79
C GLU A 415 -4.71 -16.63 -14.26
N SER A 416 -3.48 -16.77 -13.74
CA SER A 416 -3.25 -16.83 -12.29
C SER A 416 -3.27 -15.44 -11.63
N GLU A 417 -4.25 -15.20 -10.76
CA GLU A 417 -4.30 -14.03 -9.86
C GLU A 417 -3.34 -14.11 -8.65
N ALA A 418 -2.38 -15.03 -8.67
CA ALA A 418 -1.45 -15.23 -7.57
C ALA A 418 -0.41 -14.10 -7.51
N ARG A 419 -0.02 -13.71 -6.29
CA ARG A 419 1.07 -12.74 -6.06
C ARG A 419 2.41 -13.28 -6.58
N ALA A 420 3.33 -12.37 -6.91
CA ALA A 420 4.63 -12.66 -7.53
C ALA A 420 5.42 -13.84 -6.93
N GLU A 421 5.55 -13.92 -5.60
CA GLU A 421 6.29 -15.02 -4.95
C GLU A 421 5.59 -16.37 -5.14
N THR A 422 4.27 -16.40 -4.95
CA THR A 422 3.46 -17.61 -5.16
C THR A 422 3.47 -18.01 -6.63
N LEU A 423 3.35 -17.04 -7.54
CA LEU A 423 3.39 -17.27 -8.98
C LEU A 423 4.74 -17.86 -9.41
N SER A 424 5.86 -17.31 -8.94
CA SER A 424 7.19 -17.87 -9.21
C SER A 424 7.34 -19.29 -8.65
N LYS A 425 6.75 -19.61 -7.50
CA LYS A 425 6.73 -20.99 -6.97
C LYS A 425 5.90 -21.92 -7.85
N LYS A 426 4.71 -21.49 -8.30
CA LYS A 426 3.87 -22.25 -9.24
C LYS A 426 4.62 -22.55 -10.53
N THR A 427 5.29 -21.56 -11.14
CA THR A 427 6.11 -21.76 -12.35
C THR A 427 7.15 -22.87 -12.14
N ALA A 428 7.85 -22.85 -11.00
CA ALA A 428 8.82 -23.89 -10.67
C ALA A 428 8.17 -25.26 -10.47
N TYR A 429 6.97 -25.34 -9.92
CA TYR A 429 6.23 -26.60 -9.78
C TYR A 429 5.78 -27.16 -11.12
N TYR A 430 5.25 -26.35 -12.03
CA TYR A 430 4.93 -26.81 -13.40
C TYR A 430 6.16 -27.38 -14.11
N ILE A 431 7.31 -26.70 -14.06
CA ILE A 431 8.56 -27.19 -14.67
C ILE A 431 9.01 -28.52 -14.04
N LYS A 432 8.99 -28.62 -12.72
CA LYS A 432 9.40 -29.84 -12.01
C LYS A 432 8.45 -31.01 -12.29
N THR A 433 7.15 -30.75 -12.35
CA THR A 433 6.15 -31.74 -12.71
C THR A 433 6.38 -32.22 -14.13
N LEU A 434 6.59 -31.34 -15.12
CA LEU A 434 6.94 -31.75 -16.48
C LEU A 434 8.19 -32.67 -16.52
N LYS A 435 9.24 -32.32 -15.78
CA LYS A 435 10.45 -33.17 -15.68
C LYS A 435 10.14 -34.55 -15.10
N ALA A 436 9.24 -34.63 -14.12
CA ALA A 436 8.78 -35.91 -13.57
C ALA A 436 7.96 -36.71 -14.58
N LEU A 437 7.07 -36.05 -15.34
CA LEU A 437 6.28 -36.68 -16.40
C LEU A 437 7.19 -37.28 -17.47
N ILE A 438 8.18 -36.52 -17.96
CA ILE A 438 9.13 -36.99 -18.97
C ILE A 438 9.91 -38.22 -18.49
N LYS A 439 10.26 -38.26 -17.20
CA LYS A 439 11.06 -39.34 -16.62
C LYS A 439 10.26 -40.62 -16.37
N HIS A 440 8.99 -40.51 -16.00
CA HIS A 440 8.23 -41.62 -15.42
C HIS A 440 7.02 -42.05 -16.25
N LEU A 441 6.55 -41.25 -17.21
CA LEU A 441 5.44 -41.66 -18.06
C LEU A 441 5.87 -42.73 -19.07
N PRO A 442 5.16 -43.87 -19.14
CA PRO A 442 5.50 -44.95 -20.04
C PRO A 442 5.20 -44.61 -21.50
N LYS A 443 4.08 -43.93 -21.76
CA LYS A 443 3.49 -43.62 -23.08
C LYS A 443 2.82 -42.25 -23.10
N SER A 444 2.28 -41.85 -24.26
CA SER A 444 1.59 -40.56 -24.41
C SER A 444 0.34 -40.50 -23.54
N ILE A 445 0.00 -39.32 -23.01
CA ILE A 445 -1.14 -39.10 -22.13
C ILE A 445 -2.48 -39.58 -22.72
N LYS A 446 -2.67 -39.45 -24.04
CA LYS A 446 -3.89 -39.95 -24.72
C LYS A 446 -4.03 -41.47 -24.66
N GLU A 447 -2.89 -42.18 -24.67
CA GLU A 447 -2.82 -43.64 -24.69
C GLU A 447 -2.83 -44.25 -23.28
N MET A 448 -2.74 -43.44 -22.24
CA MET A 448 -2.78 -43.89 -20.84
C MET A 448 -4.16 -44.38 -20.45
N THR A 449 -4.21 -45.47 -19.69
CA THR A 449 -5.42 -45.94 -19.02
C THR A 449 -5.47 -45.42 -17.59
N ASP A 450 -6.60 -45.62 -16.92
CA ASP A 450 -6.75 -45.26 -15.50
C ASP A 450 -5.70 -45.96 -14.62
N GLU A 451 -5.32 -47.22 -14.92
CA GLU A 451 -4.27 -47.94 -14.20
C GLU A 451 -2.88 -47.29 -14.36
N ASP A 452 -2.57 -46.74 -15.54
CA ASP A 452 -1.31 -46.04 -15.76
C ASP A 452 -1.23 -44.73 -14.94
N ILE A 453 -2.36 -44.02 -14.83
CA ILE A 453 -2.46 -42.80 -14.02
C ILE A 453 -2.32 -43.14 -12.54
N GLU A 454 -3.02 -44.16 -12.07
CA GLU A 454 -2.94 -44.64 -10.69
C GLU A 454 -1.53 -45.11 -10.33
N SER A 455 -0.84 -45.80 -11.24
CA SER A 455 0.56 -46.20 -11.06
C SER A 455 1.48 -44.98 -10.84
N PHE A 456 1.30 -43.90 -11.61
CA PHE A 456 2.04 -42.65 -11.39
C PHE A 456 1.68 -41.98 -10.06
N LEU A 457 0.40 -41.94 -9.70
CA LEU A 457 -0.10 -41.31 -8.47
C LEU A 457 0.29 -42.09 -7.21
N ASN A 458 0.32 -43.42 -7.26
CA ASN A 458 0.68 -44.29 -6.15
C ASN A 458 2.20 -44.42 -5.95
N ASN A 459 3.00 -43.91 -6.89
CA ASN A 459 4.45 -43.89 -6.74
C ASN A 459 4.89 -43.02 -5.54
N GLU A 460 5.40 -43.64 -4.48
CA GLU A 460 5.86 -42.96 -3.25
C GLU A 460 7.06 -42.05 -3.49
N SER A 461 7.85 -42.29 -4.55
CA SER A 461 9.00 -41.45 -4.89
C SER A 461 8.61 -40.06 -5.41
N GLN A 462 7.35 -39.87 -5.81
CA GLN A 462 6.87 -38.58 -6.32
C GLN A 462 6.44 -37.65 -5.20
N PRO A 463 6.93 -36.39 -5.17
CA PRO A 463 6.46 -35.40 -4.20
C PRO A 463 4.95 -35.13 -4.30
N LYS A 464 4.30 -34.83 -3.16
CA LYS A 464 2.85 -34.52 -3.11
C LYS A 464 2.42 -33.42 -4.09
N TYR A 465 3.23 -32.38 -4.27
CA TYR A 465 2.92 -31.30 -5.23
C TYR A 465 2.97 -31.79 -6.69
N VAL A 466 3.85 -32.73 -7.05
CA VAL A 466 3.89 -33.29 -8.41
C VAL A 466 2.59 -34.03 -8.70
N LYS A 467 2.14 -34.86 -7.75
CA LYS A 467 0.85 -35.57 -7.84
C LYS A 467 -0.32 -34.60 -8.01
N GLN A 468 -0.36 -33.53 -7.20
CA GLN A 468 -1.43 -32.51 -7.29
C GLN A 468 -1.46 -31.80 -8.65
N TYR A 469 -0.31 -31.38 -9.17
CA TYR A 469 -0.24 -30.69 -10.47
C TYR A 469 -0.49 -31.66 -11.63
N PHE A 470 -0.18 -32.94 -11.48
CA PHE A 470 -0.52 -33.96 -12.46
C PHE A 470 -2.02 -34.25 -12.49
N ILE A 471 -2.69 -34.35 -11.33
CA ILE A 471 -4.16 -34.50 -11.27
C ILE A 471 -4.86 -33.36 -12.00
N GLY A 472 -4.43 -32.11 -11.76
CA GLY A 472 -4.98 -30.95 -12.47
C GLY A 472 -4.76 -30.99 -13.97
N PHE A 473 -3.66 -31.59 -14.44
CA PHE A 473 -3.40 -31.81 -15.86
C PHE A 473 -4.27 -32.92 -16.45
N VAL A 474 -4.43 -34.05 -15.75
CA VAL A 474 -5.32 -35.15 -16.15
C VAL A 474 -6.76 -34.67 -16.29
N GLN A 475 -7.25 -33.86 -15.32
CA GLN A 475 -8.57 -33.25 -15.40
C GLN A 475 -8.72 -32.34 -16.63
N TYR A 476 -7.73 -31.49 -16.88
CA TYR A 476 -7.73 -30.65 -18.08
C TYR A 476 -7.80 -31.49 -19.37
N CYS A 477 -7.03 -32.58 -19.45
CA CYS A 477 -7.07 -33.48 -20.58
C CYS A 477 -8.45 -34.13 -20.75
N SER A 478 -9.06 -34.62 -19.66
CA SER A 478 -10.41 -35.22 -19.72
C SER A 478 -11.51 -34.25 -20.17
N GLU A 479 -11.33 -32.95 -19.93
CA GLU A 479 -12.32 -31.92 -20.25
C GLU A 479 -12.11 -31.28 -21.63
N ASN A 480 -10.87 -31.21 -22.12
CA ASN A 480 -10.51 -30.39 -23.29
C ASN A 480 -9.87 -31.18 -24.44
N ILE A 481 -9.57 -32.46 -24.26
CA ILE A 481 -8.87 -33.28 -25.26
C ILE A 481 -9.72 -34.49 -25.63
N GLU A 482 -10.08 -34.58 -26.92
CA GLU A 482 -10.75 -35.75 -27.49
C GLU A 482 -9.81 -36.97 -27.52
N ASP A 483 -10.40 -38.17 -27.39
CA ASP A 483 -9.74 -39.48 -27.46
C ASP A 483 -8.72 -39.78 -26.34
N CYS A 484 -9.09 -39.54 -25.08
CA CYS A 484 -8.35 -40.05 -23.92
C CYS A 484 -8.83 -41.45 -23.50
N ASN A 485 -7.91 -42.37 -23.19
CA ASN A 485 -8.23 -43.75 -22.77
C ASN A 485 -8.44 -43.93 -21.25
N PHE A 486 -8.63 -42.83 -20.52
CA PHE A 486 -8.86 -42.81 -19.07
C PHE A 486 -10.14 -42.02 -18.75
N PHE A 487 -10.88 -42.45 -17.72
CA PHE A 487 -12.22 -41.94 -17.42
C PHE A 487 -12.43 -41.58 -15.94
N ASN A 488 -11.54 -42.02 -15.05
CA ASN A 488 -11.69 -41.78 -13.62
C ASN A 488 -11.44 -40.32 -13.25
N ARG A 489 -12.13 -39.87 -12.20
CA ARG A 489 -11.88 -38.57 -11.56
C ARG A 489 -10.97 -38.75 -10.36
N TYR A 490 -9.79 -38.15 -10.45
CA TYR A 490 -8.81 -38.16 -9.37
C TYR A 490 -8.92 -36.92 -8.50
N ALA A 491 -8.75 -37.09 -7.20
CA ALA A 491 -8.70 -36.00 -6.23
C ALA A 491 -7.63 -36.28 -5.18
N THR A 492 -6.98 -35.23 -4.68
CA THR A 492 -6.15 -35.36 -3.50
C THR A 492 -7.05 -35.43 -2.27
N PHE A 493 -7.10 -36.58 -1.61
CA PHE A 493 -7.74 -36.70 -0.30
C PHE A 493 -6.86 -35.98 0.73
N ASN A 494 -7.38 -34.91 1.33
CA ASN A 494 -6.84 -34.43 2.59
C ASN A 494 -7.61 -35.19 3.66
N ASP A 495 -6.91 -36.03 4.43
CA ASP A 495 -7.53 -36.80 5.51
C ASP A 495 -8.28 -35.84 6.46
N PRO A 496 -9.62 -35.93 6.56
CA PRO A 496 -10.40 -35.15 7.51
C PRO A 496 -9.95 -35.38 8.96
N ASN A 497 -9.33 -36.54 9.24
CA ASN A 497 -8.82 -36.96 10.54
C ASN A 497 -7.35 -36.61 10.80
N THR A 498 -6.63 -35.99 9.86
CA THR A 498 -5.41 -35.24 10.22
C THR A 498 -5.83 -33.92 10.85
N ASP A 499 -6.35 -34.06 12.06
CA ASP A 499 -6.85 -33.09 13.02
C ASP A 499 -7.22 -31.70 12.48
N THR A 500 -8.43 -31.29 12.85
CA THR A 500 -8.78 -29.91 13.21
C THR A 500 -7.79 -29.32 14.23
N ASP A 501 -6.52 -29.15 13.84
CA ASP A 501 -5.44 -28.76 14.72
C ASP A 501 -5.69 -27.31 15.13
N ILE A 502 -6.13 -27.16 16.37
CA ILE A 502 -6.34 -25.90 17.09
C ILE A 502 -5.47 -25.97 18.34
N TYR A 503 -5.07 -24.83 18.87
CA TYR A 503 -4.43 -24.80 20.18
C TYR A 503 -5.47 -25.11 21.27
N SER A 504 -5.05 -25.79 22.34
CA SER A 504 -5.86 -25.91 23.55
C SER A 504 -6.09 -24.53 24.18
N LEU A 505 -7.10 -24.40 25.03
CA LEU A 505 -7.47 -23.12 25.65
C LEU A 505 -6.32 -22.60 26.51
N GLU A 506 -5.67 -23.50 27.26
CA GLU A 506 -4.46 -23.21 28.02
C GLU A 506 -3.35 -22.64 27.12
N THR A 507 -3.08 -23.30 25.99
CA THR A 507 -2.04 -22.86 25.05
C THR A 507 -2.40 -21.52 24.40
N PHE A 508 -3.66 -21.32 24.02
CA PHE A 508 -4.17 -20.05 23.50
C PHE A 508 -3.99 -18.91 24.51
N ASN A 509 -4.36 -19.14 25.77
CA ASN A 509 -4.17 -18.18 26.85
C ASN A 509 -2.69 -17.87 27.10
N LYS A 510 -1.81 -18.86 26.99
CA LYS A 510 -0.35 -18.62 27.07
C LYS A 510 0.16 -17.72 25.93
N TYR A 511 -0.34 -17.89 24.70
CA TYR A 511 -0.03 -16.96 23.59
C TYR A 511 -0.56 -15.56 23.87
N TYR A 512 -1.80 -15.45 24.35
CA TYR A 512 -2.46 -14.18 24.67
C TYR A 512 -1.73 -13.41 25.77
N ASN A 513 -1.45 -14.06 26.89
CA ASN A 513 -0.71 -13.48 28.01
C ASN A 513 0.73 -13.12 27.62
N HIS A 514 1.33 -13.85 26.69
CA HIS A 514 2.65 -13.51 26.18
C HIS A 514 2.62 -12.17 25.44
N VAL A 515 1.70 -11.97 24.49
CA VAL A 515 1.71 -10.76 23.65
C VAL A 515 1.29 -9.48 24.37
N ILE A 516 0.53 -9.58 25.47
CA ILE A 516 0.08 -8.44 26.28
C ILE A 516 1.21 -7.87 27.14
N ASP A 517 2.23 -8.68 27.46
CA ASP A 517 3.36 -8.26 28.29
C ASP A 517 4.29 -7.32 27.51
N ILE A 518 3.98 -6.02 27.57
CA ILE A 518 4.73 -4.96 26.88
C ILE A 518 6.19 -4.92 27.37
N GLU A 519 6.41 -5.04 28.67
CA GLU A 519 7.74 -4.94 29.29
C GLU A 519 8.66 -6.07 28.84
N LEU A 520 8.11 -7.28 28.67
CA LEU A 520 8.85 -8.42 28.12
C LEU A 520 9.36 -8.17 26.70
N HIS A 521 8.59 -7.42 25.89
CA HIS A 521 8.81 -7.30 24.45
C HIS A 521 9.58 -6.06 24.01
N ILE A 522 9.49 -4.96 24.78
CA ILE A 522 9.94 -3.64 24.36
C ILE A 522 11.43 -3.57 24.00
N GLU A 523 12.32 -4.11 24.83
CA GLU A 523 13.77 -4.07 24.63
C GLU A 523 14.17 -4.75 23.30
N LYS A 524 13.65 -5.97 23.07
CA LYS A 524 13.91 -6.72 21.84
C LYS A 524 13.26 -6.07 20.62
N ALA A 525 12.05 -5.51 20.77
CA ALA A 525 11.34 -4.85 19.67
C ALA A 525 12.06 -3.58 19.21
N ILE A 526 12.59 -2.77 20.14
CA ILE A 526 13.41 -1.60 19.83
C ILE A 526 14.67 -2.01 19.07
N LYS A 527 15.37 -3.04 19.55
CA LYS A 527 16.65 -3.49 18.97
C LYS A 527 16.49 -4.17 17.60
N TYR A 528 15.45 -4.98 17.42
CA TYR A 528 15.32 -5.86 16.25
C TYR A 528 13.99 -5.64 15.52
N LYS A 529 14.08 -5.08 14.30
CA LYS A 529 12.93 -4.88 13.38
C LYS A 529 12.08 -6.14 13.23
N THR A 530 12.73 -7.28 13.02
CA THR A 530 12.06 -8.56 12.80
C THR A 530 11.23 -8.97 14.02
N TYR A 531 11.72 -8.70 15.24
CA TYR A 531 11.01 -9.00 16.48
C TYR A 531 9.76 -8.12 16.64
N ALA A 532 9.88 -6.82 16.40
CA ALA A 532 8.74 -5.89 16.42
C ALA A 532 7.66 -6.29 15.40
N GLN A 533 8.07 -6.60 14.16
CA GLN A 533 7.16 -7.07 13.13
C GLN A 533 6.46 -8.38 13.55
N ALA A 534 7.20 -9.32 14.17
CA ALA A 534 6.62 -10.58 14.64
C ALA A 534 5.59 -10.36 15.75
N TRP A 535 5.83 -9.40 16.66
CA TRP A 535 4.90 -9.04 17.72
C TRP A 535 3.56 -8.56 17.15
N VAL A 536 3.59 -7.58 16.23
CA VAL A 536 2.38 -7.12 15.52
C VAL A 536 1.69 -8.28 14.80
N TYR A 537 2.45 -9.11 14.09
CA TYR A 537 1.90 -10.22 13.32
C TYR A 537 1.18 -11.26 14.20
N VAL A 538 1.72 -11.59 15.38
CA VAL A 538 1.07 -12.52 16.32
C VAL A 538 -0.17 -11.89 16.94
N ILE A 539 -0.11 -10.62 17.37
CA ILE A 539 -1.29 -9.91 17.91
C ILE A 539 -2.42 -9.91 16.87
N MET A 540 -2.13 -9.56 15.61
CA MET A 540 -3.15 -9.54 14.53
C MET A 540 -3.88 -10.89 14.38
N HIS A 541 -3.16 -12.01 14.53
CA HIS A 541 -3.75 -13.35 14.49
C HIS A 541 -4.62 -13.68 15.72
N LEU A 542 -4.36 -13.04 16.86
CA LEU A 542 -5.17 -13.20 18.07
C LEU A 542 -6.44 -12.34 18.08
N MET A 543 -6.51 -11.28 17.26
CA MET A 543 -7.68 -10.38 17.24
C MET A 543 -8.60 -10.49 16.00
N ASN A 544 -8.07 -10.67 14.79
CA ASN A 544 -8.86 -10.45 13.56
C ASN A 544 -9.02 -11.66 12.64
N ALA A 545 -8.44 -12.82 12.95
CA ALA A 545 -8.47 -14.02 12.10
C ALA A 545 -8.08 -13.81 10.61
N TRP A 546 -7.36 -12.72 10.28
CA TRP A 546 -6.93 -12.40 8.92
C TRP A 546 -5.95 -13.43 8.38
N ARG A 547 -5.94 -13.66 7.06
CA ARG A 547 -4.92 -14.53 6.47
C ARG A 547 -3.55 -13.87 6.62
N SER A 548 -2.50 -14.67 6.78
CA SER A 548 -1.10 -14.23 6.83
C SER A 548 -0.77 -13.22 5.72
N GLY A 549 -1.18 -13.52 4.49
CA GLY A 549 -0.97 -12.62 3.35
C GLY A 549 -1.79 -11.33 3.40
N ASP A 550 -2.94 -11.31 4.06
CA ASP A 550 -3.73 -10.08 4.20
C ASP A 550 -3.12 -9.19 5.29
N ILE A 551 -2.57 -9.78 6.36
CA ILE A 551 -1.84 -9.04 7.40
C ILE A 551 -0.55 -8.42 6.83
N ILE A 552 0.27 -9.21 6.12
CA ILE A 552 1.59 -8.74 5.64
C ILE A 552 1.47 -7.60 4.63
N TYR A 553 0.50 -7.68 3.73
CA TYR A 553 0.39 -6.78 2.58
C TYR A 553 -0.74 -5.75 2.73
N GLY A 554 -1.67 -5.97 3.67
CA GLY A 554 -2.84 -5.11 3.88
C GLY A 554 -2.80 -4.27 5.15
N LEU A 555 -1.83 -4.47 6.05
CA LEU A 555 -1.74 -3.62 7.25
C LEU A 555 -1.25 -2.20 6.88
N PRO A 556 -2.03 -1.14 7.17
CA PRO A 556 -1.68 0.22 6.78
C PRO A 556 -0.57 0.82 7.65
N THR A 557 0.07 1.87 7.15
CA THR A 557 1.02 2.69 7.91
C THR A 557 0.31 3.66 8.86
N ILE A 558 0.97 4.01 9.95
CA ILE A 558 0.46 4.95 10.96
C ILE A 558 1.31 6.22 11.05
N ASP A 559 0.74 7.25 11.65
CA ASP A 559 1.31 8.57 11.82
C ASP A 559 1.33 8.97 13.31
N PHE A 560 2.22 9.92 13.64
CA PHE A 560 2.50 10.32 15.02
C PHE A 560 2.20 11.81 15.26
N VAL A 561 1.35 12.44 14.43
CA VAL A 561 1.14 13.91 14.42
C VAL A 561 0.76 14.44 15.80
N ASP A 562 -0.15 13.75 16.50
CA ASP A 562 -0.66 14.15 17.81
C ASP A 562 -0.01 13.37 18.98
N LEU A 563 1.14 12.73 18.75
CA LEU A 563 1.77 11.83 19.71
C LEU A 563 3.20 12.28 20.06
N PRO A 564 3.66 12.05 21.30
CA PRO A 564 5.02 12.43 21.74
C PRO A 564 6.14 11.55 21.12
N ILE A 565 5.81 10.67 20.17
CA ILE A 565 6.71 9.67 19.60
C ILE A 565 7.53 10.31 18.46
N LYS A 566 8.83 10.49 18.69
CA LYS A 566 9.75 11.02 17.67
C LYS A 566 10.55 9.91 16.99
N ASP A 567 11.10 9.00 17.78
CA ASP A 567 11.94 7.90 17.34
C ASP A 567 11.86 6.71 18.30
N LEU A 568 12.66 5.67 18.05
CA LEU A 568 12.68 4.44 18.84
C LEU A 568 13.08 4.65 20.31
N THR A 569 13.87 5.70 20.62
CA THR A 569 14.36 5.98 21.98
C THR A 569 13.24 6.38 22.93
N PHE A 570 12.11 6.87 22.40
CA PHE A 570 10.91 7.15 23.19
C PHE A 570 10.51 5.94 24.05
N PHE A 571 10.52 4.75 23.44
CA PHE A 571 10.10 3.50 24.07
C PHE A 571 11.14 2.90 25.03
N GLU A 572 12.35 3.46 25.13
CA GLU A 572 13.33 3.01 26.12
C GLU A 572 12.88 3.40 27.54
N ASN A 573 12.31 4.61 27.69
CA ASN A 573 11.97 5.18 28.99
C ASN A 573 10.48 5.53 29.15
N ASN A 574 9.68 5.48 28.08
CA ASN A 574 8.27 5.87 28.11
C ASN A 574 7.38 4.75 27.57
N ARG A 575 6.10 4.77 27.96
CA ARG A 575 5.03 3.92 27.43
C ARG A 575 3.90 4.81 26.93
N LEU A 576 3.13 4.28 25.98
CA LEU A 576 1.92 4.95 25.53
C LEU A 576 0.87 4.88 26.63
N ARG A 577 0.22 6.00 26.90
CA ARG A 577 -1.01 6.00 27.70
C ARG A 577 -2.12 5.33 26.89
N LYS A 578 -3.13 4.79 27.58
CA LYS A 578 -4.25 4.09 26.93
C LYS A 578 -4.95 4.95 25.86
N GLU A 579 -5.04 6.25 26.07
CA GLU A 579 -5.61 7.21 25.11
C GLU A 579 -4.74 7.39 23.88
N GLU A 580 -3.42 7.51 24.07
CA GLU A 580 -2.43 7.60 22.97
C GLU A 580 -2.41 6.33 22.13
N ALA A 581 -2.48 5.17 22.81
CA ALA A 581 -2.59 3.88 22.15
C ALA A 581 -3.90 3.75 21.35
N ARG A 582 -5.02 4.27 21.88
CA ARG A 582 -6.30 4.29 21.17
C ARG A 582 -6.26 5.12 19.90
N LEU A 583 -5.60 6.27 19.91
CA LEU A 583 -5.45 7.11 18.71
C LEU A 583 -4.80 6.32 17.56
N ILE A 584 -3.75 5.53 17.87
CA ILE A 584 -3.08 4.68 16.88
C ILE A 584 -4.02 3.57 16.37
N VAL A 585 -4.73 2.89 17.27
CA VAL A 585 -5.72 1.86 16.91
C VAL A 585 -6.81 2.43 15.99
N ASN A 586 -7.31 3.62 16.29
CA ASN A 586 -8.33 4.30 15.51
C ASN A 586 -7.83 4.65 14.10
N GLN A 587 -6.59 5.13 13.96
CA GLN A 587 -5.97 5.35 12.63
C GLN A 587 -5.97 4.07 11.80
N VAL A 588 -5.54 2.95 12.39
CA VAL A 588 -5.52 1.65 11.69
C VAL A 588 -6.93 1.24 11.30
N HIS A 589 -7.91 1.37 12.20
CA HIS A 589 -9.31 1.04 11.90
C HIS A 589 -9.84 1.82 10.70
N ILE A 590 -9.67 3.14 10.69
CA ILE A 590 -10.15 4.01 9.59
C ILE A 590 -9.50 3.60 8.28
N LYS A 591 -8.17 3.44 8.26
CA LYS A 591 -7.42 3.08 7.06
C LYS A 591 -7.82 1.70 6.55
N VAL A 592 -8.06 0.72 7.44
CA VAL A 592 -8.56 -0.62 7.05
C VAL A 592 -10.00 -0.59 6.56
N GLY A 593 -10.89 0.21 7.17
CA GLY A 593 -12.29 0.34 6.74
C GLY A 593 -12.46 0.94 5.35
N GLN A 594 -11.43 1.65 4.84
CA GLN A 594 -11.35 2.15 3.47
C GLN A 594 -10.75 1.12 2.48
N MET A 595 -10.18 0.01 2.97
CA MET A 595 -9.58 -1.03 2.14
C MET A 595 -10.59 -2.08 1.72
N LYS A 596 -10.61 -2.41 0.44
CA LYS A 596 -11.30 -3.61 -0.08
C LYS A 596 -10.45 -4.84 0.21
N ILE A 597 -10.94 -5.76 1.04
CA ILE A 597 -10.27 -7.06 1.23
C ILE A 597 -10.50 -7.92 -0.02
N SER A 598 -9.42 -8.55 -0.51
CA SER A 598 -9.36 -9.22 -1.81
C SER A 598 -10.34 -10.40 -2.00
N LYS A 599 -10.66 -10.69 -3.27
CA LYS A 599 -11.57 -11.72 -3.83
C LYS A 599 -13.05 -11.63 -3.46
N THR A 600 -13.43 -11.01 -2.35
CA THR A 600 -14.84 -10.90 -1.93
C THR A 600 -15.41 -9.49 -2.07
N GLY A 601 -14.57 -8.46 -2.23
CA GLY A 601 -15.04 -7.07 -2.35
C GLY A 601 -15.63 -6.48 -1.06
N ALA A 602 -15.60 -7.24 0.05
CA ALA A 602 -16.01 -6.77 1.36
C ALA A 602 -15.00 -5.76 1.93
N LEU A 603 -15.50 -4.72 2.59
CA LEU A 603 -14.66 -3.76 3.31
C LEU A 603 -13.93 -4.46 4.45
N GLY A 604 -12.69 -4.06 4.71
CA GLY A 604 -11.90 -4.63 5.78
C GLY A 604 -12.45 -4.27 7.15
N GLN A 605 -12.50 -5.27 8.04
CA GLN A 605 -12.84 -5.07 9.45
C GLN A 605 -11.59 -5.24 10.31
N PHE A 606 -11.33 -4.25 11.16
CA PHE A 606 -10.28 -4.26 12.17
C PHE A 606 -10.90 -4.08 13.56
N LEU A 607 -10.87 -5.15 14.34
CA LEU A 607 -11.37 -5.23 15.72
C LEU A 607 -10.17 -5.35 16.65
N CYS A 608 -10.05 -4.44 17.62
CA CYS A 608 -8.99 -4.49 18.63
C CYS A 608 -9.63 -4.53 20.01
N LEU A 609 -9.40 -5.63 20.73
CA LEU A 609 -9.83 -5.79 22.12
C LEU A 609 -9.21 -4.70 22.99
N ASP A 610 -9.95 -4.24 24.01
CA ASP A 610 -9.48 -3.19 24.91
C ASP A 610 -8.14 -3.52 25.56
N SER A 611 -7.96 -4.76 26.01
CA SER A 611 -6.71 -5.27 26.58
C SER A 611 -5.57 -5.43 25.58
N LEU A 612 -5.85 -5.41 24.27
CA LEU A 612 -4.84 -5.48 23.21
C LEU A 612 -4.46 -4.10 22.65
N VAL A 613 -5.13 -3.02 23.05
CA VAL A 613 -4.91 -1.69 22.50
C VAL A 613 -3.50 -1.18 22.78
N GLU A 614 -3.07 -1.21 24.03
CA GLU A 614 -1.72 -0.78 24.43
C GLU A 614 -0.61 -1.64 23.81
N PRO A 615 -0.65 -3.00 23.89
CA PRO A 615 0.40 -3.82 23.29
C PRO A 615 0.42 -3.73 21.77
N PHE A 616 -0.75 -3.68 21.11
CA PHE A 616 -0.80 -3.49 19.66
C PHE A 616 -0.23 -2.14 19.25
N ALA A 617 -0.72 -1.04 19.85
CA ALA A 617 -0.28 0.31 19.52
C ALA A 617 1.22 0.51 19.74
N THR A 618 1.76 -0.08 20.81
CA THR A 618 3.21 -0.09 21.09
C THR A 618 3.97 -0.85 20.02
N ALA A 619 3.55 -2.09 19.72
CA ALA A 619 4.20 -2.95 18.74
C ALA A 619 4.20 -2.33 17.32
N ILE A 620 3.05 -1.78 16.90
CA ILE A 620 2.91 -1.18 15.58
C ILE A 620 3.65 0.15 15.45
N SER A 621 3.74 0.94 16.53
CA SER A 621 4.56 2.17 16.57
C SER A 621 6.04 1.88 16.39
N ILE A 622 6.57 0.90 17.15
CA ILE A 622 7.97 0.47 17.01
C ILE A 622 8.21 -0.08 15.59
N THR A 623 7.26 -0.84 15.05
CA THR A 623 7.35 -1.38 13.68
C THR A 623 7.37 -0.27 12.63
N GLU A 624 6.52 0.75 12.74
CA GLU A 624 6.50 1.92 11.84
C GLU A 624 7.81 2.69 11.92
N LEU A 625 8.37 2.88 13.11
CA LEU A 625 9.67 3.53 13.28
C LEU A 625 10.81 2.76 12.60
N HIS A 626 10.83 1.44 12.72
CA HIS A 626 11.77 0.60 11.94
C HIS A 626 11.50 0.73 10.44
N ARG A 627 10.24 0.69 10.01
CA ARG A 627 9.88 0.83 8.59
C ARG A 627 10.44 2.14 8.02
N ARG A 628 10.25 3.26 8.71
CA ARG A 628 10.80 4.58 8.34
C ARG A 628 12.34 4.56 8.31
N LYS A 629 12.98 4.00 9.34
CA LYS A 629 14.44 3.90 9.45
C LYS A 629 15.07 3.12 8.28
N TYR A 630 14.46 2.03 7.84
CA TYR A 630 14.96 1.17 6.76
C TYR A 630 14.35 1.49 5.39
N ASN A 631 13.48 2.50 5.29
CA ASN A 631 12.72 2.87 4.09
C ASN A 631 11.96 1.68 3.46
N ASP A 632 11.33 0.87 4.31
CA ASP A 632 10.56 -0.29 3.89
C ASP A 632 9.20 0.14 3.31
N LYS A 633 8.79 -0.49 2.20
CA LYS A 633 7.50 -0.23 1.54
C LYS A 633 6.29 -0.73 2.34
N LEU A 634 6.43 -1.83 3.07
CA LEU A 634 5.36 -2.48 3.83
C LEU A 634 5.65 -2.42 5.33
N MET A 635 4.60 -2.49 6.16
CA MET A 635 4.75 -2.62 7.61
C MET A 635 5.53 -3.90 8.00
N LEU A 636 5.26 -5.01 7.31
CA LEU A 636 5.75 -6.35 7.70
C LEU A 636 6.62 -7.01 6.62
N THR A 637 7.76 -6.40 6.27
CA THR A 637 8.65 -6.88 5.19
C THR A 637 9.42 -8.17 5.50
N SER A 638 9.65 -8.49 6.77
CA SER A 638 10.62 -9.53 7.18
C SER A 638 9.98 -10.76 7.82
N ILE A 639 8.65 -10.88 7.74
CA ILE A 639 7.92 -12.03 8.29
C ILE A 639 8.11 -13.26 7.42
N ARG A 640 8.65 -14.34 8.02
CA ARG A 640 8.73 -15.68 7.42
C ARG A 640 8.20 -16.71 8.41
N ALA A 641 7.44 -17.69 7.92
CA ALA A 641 6.75 -18.69 8.75
C ALA A 641 7.68 -19.39 9.78
N ASN A 642 8.91 -19.74 9.39
CA ASN A 642 9.86 -20.41 10.29
C ASN A 642 10.66 -19.44 11.20
N GLY A 643 10.62 -18.14 10.91
CA GLY A 643 11.37 -17.12 11.65
C GLY A 643 10.71 -16.69 12.96
N ILE A 644 9.37 -16.67 12.99
CA ILE A 644 8.60 -16.21 14.16
C ILE A 644 8.86 -17.12 15.37
N ASN A 645 8.73 -18.44 15.21
CA ASN A 645 8.91 -19.41 16.30
C ASN A 645 10.30 -19.33 16.95
N LYS A 646 11.34 -19.21 16.14
CA LYS A 646 12.71 -19.18 16.63
C LYS A 646 13.10 -17.86 17.29
N MET A 647 12.45 -16.76 16.91
CA MET A 647 12.86 -15.41 17.31
C MET A 647 11.95 -14.80 18.38
N PHE A 648 10.64 -14.89 18.19
CA PHE A 648 9.66 -14.28 19.09
C PHE A 648 9.44 -15.16 20.34
N PHE A 649 9.33 -16.48 20.14
CA PHE A 649 9.07 -17.47 21.19
C PHE A 649 10.33 -18.20 21.69
N GLU A 650 11.54 -17.68 21.39
CA GLU A 650 12.83 -18.31 21.68
C GLU A 650 12.98 -18.83 23.14
N LYS A 651 12.55 -18.02 24.12
CA LYS A 651 12.65 -18.34 25.56
C LYS A 651 11.46 -19.16 26.09
N LYS A 652 10.45 -19.43 25.27
CA LYS A 652 9.25 -20.18 25.63
C LYS A 652 9.06 -21.32 24.64
N LEU A 653 9.80 -22.42 24.86
CA LEU A 653 9.73 -23.64 24.03
C LEU A 653 8.30 -24.18 23.91
N GLU A 654 7.47 -24.03 24.95
CA GLU A 654 6.05 -24.38 24.92
C GLU A 654 5.20 -23.59 23.89
N LEU A 655 5.67 -22.41 23.47
CA LEU A 655 5.04 -21.55 22.45
C LEU A 655 5.73 -21.63 21.08
N SER A 656 6.73 -22.51 20.91
CA SER A 656 7.54 -22.60 19.68
C SER A 656 6.83 -23.26 18.48
N GLY A 657 5.53 -23.53 18.59
CA GLY A 657 4.67 -24.16 17.58
C GLY A 657 3.63 -23.23 16.96
N PHE A 658 3.89 -21.92 16.91
CA PHE A 658 2.95 -20.93 16.34
C PHE A 658 2.81 -21.10 14.82
N HIS A 659 1.56 -21.22 14.37
CA HIS A 659 1.18 -21.27 12.97
C HIS A 659 -0.08 -20.42 12.74
N SER A 660 0.01 -19.48 11.80
CA SER A 660 -1.08 -18.56 11.43
C SER A 660 -2.42 -19.26 11.14
N PHE A 661 -2.38 -20.35 10.37
CA PHE A 661 -3.58 -21.10 10.03
C PHE A 661 -4.22 -21.77 11.26
N LYS A 662 -3.38 -22.38 12.12
CA LYS A 662 -3.79 -23.01 13.38
C LYS A 662 -4.38 -21.97 14.35
N MET A 663 -3.73 -20.81 14.49
CA MET A 663 -4.22 -19.73 15.37
C MET A 663 -5.56 -19.17 14.89
N ASN A 664 -5.71 -18.91 13.59
CA ASN A 664 -6.99 -18.45 13.04
C ASN A 664 -8.12 -19.47 13.30
N ARG A 665 -7.87 -20.78 13.11
CA ARG A 665 -8.85 -21.83 13.45
C ARG A 665 -9.18 -21.84 14.93
N THR A 666 -8.16 -21.68 15.78
CA THR A 666 -8.30 -21.64 17.24
C THR A 666 -9.22 -20.49 17.66
N LEU A 667 -8.91 -19.26 17.19
CA LEU A 667 -9.70 -18.07 17.49
C LEU A 667 -11.15 -18.22 17.01
N ILE A 668 -11.35 -18.66 15.76
CA ILE A 668 -12.70 -18.86 15.20
C ILE A 668 -13.46 -19.95 15.96
N THR A 669 -12.80 -21.04 16.33
CA THR A 669 -13.44 -22.16 17.04
C THR A 669 -13.85 -21.75 18.45
N TYR A 670 -12.99 -21.10 19.22
CA TYR A 670 -13.36 -20.62 20.55
C TYR A 670 -14.44 -19.55 20.50
N PHE A 671 -14.37 -18.66 19.51
CA PHE A 671 -15.42 -17.68 19.27
C PHE A 671 -16.76 -18.34 18.94
N PHE A 672 -16.77 -19.37 18.08
CA PHE A 672 -17.95 -20.15 17.73
C PHE A 672 -18.59 -20.79 18.98
N HIS A 673 -17.82 -21.55 19.76
CA HIS A 673 -18.35 -22.26 20.94
C HIS A 673 -18.83 -21.31 22.03
N HIS A 674 -18.19 -20.16 22.22
CA HIS A 674 -18.70 -19.16 23.16
C HIS A 674 -20.09 -18.65 22.79
N VAL A 675 -20.31 -18.39 21.50
CA VAL A 675 -21.64 -18.01 21.01
C VAL A 675 -22.61 -19.19 21.12
N SER A 676 -22.17 -20.43 20.88
CA SER A 676 -23.02 -21.64 20.98
C SER A 676 -23.47 -21.95 22.41
N GLU A 677 -22.56 -21.88 23.38
CA GLU A 677 -22.85 -22.19 24.79
C GLU A 677 -23.77 -21.15 25.44
N SER A 678 -23.75 -19.91 24.94
CA SER A 678 -24.61 -18.83 25.42
C SER A 678 -26.05 -18.91 24.88
N ASP A 679 -26.26 -19.51 23.71
CA ASP A 679 -27.51 -19.38 22.95
C ASP A 679 -28.19 -20.68 22.51
N GLY A 680 -27.52 -21.83 22.50
CA GLY A 680 -28.11 -23.11 22.05
C GLY A 680 -28.46 -23.19 20.55
N ASP A 681 -28.29 -22.10 19.78
CA ASP A 681 -28.54 -22.06 18.34
C ASP A 681 -27.22 -22.09 17.55
N ALA A 682 -26.93 -23.25 16.97
CA ALA A 682 -25.74 -23.47 16.14
C ALA A 682 -25.65 -22.50 14.96
N HIS A 683 -26.79 -22.03 14.42
CA HIS A 683 -26.82 -21.11 13.29
C HIS A 683 -26.16 -19.78 13.66
N LEU A 684 -26.58 -19.14 14.76
CA LEU A 684 -26.03 -17.86 15.22
C LEU A 684 -24.51 -17.94 15.49
N SER A 685 -24.02 -19.09 15.94
CA SER A 685 -22.59 -19.32 16.14
C SER A 685 -21.80 -19.38 14.83
N TYR A 686 -22.35 -20.04 13.80
CA TYR A 686 -21.76 -20.04 12.46
C TYR A 686 -21.72 -18.64 11.87
N GLU A 687 -22.83 -17.92 12.03
CA GLU A 687 -23.01 -16.57 11.57
C GLU A 687 -21.96 -15.63 12.21
N ALA A 688 -21.73 -15.74 13.51
CA ALA A 688 -20.73 -14.96 14.22
C ALA A 688 -19.30 -15.26 13.72
N ALA A 689 -18.96 -16.54 13.54
CA ALA A 689 -17.66 -17.00 13.03
C ALA A 689 -17.38 -16.51 11.58
N GLN A 690 -18.40 -16.40 10.74
CA GLN A 690 -18.27 -15.83 9.39
C GLN A 690 -17.90 -14.34 9.43
N ILE A 691 -18.50 -13.57 10.35
CA ILE A 691 -18.27 -12.13 10.46
C ILE A 691 -16.85 -11.83 10.91
N LEU A 692 -16.34 -12.56 11.92
CA LEU A 692 -14.95 -12.42 12.38
C LEU A 692 -13.95 -12.59 11.22
N ARG A 693 -14.32 -13.34 10.19
CA ARG A 693 -13.49 -13.65 9.04
C ARG A 693 -13.80 -12.80 7.80
N SER A 694 -14.82 -11.95 7.85
CA SER A 694 -15.36 -11.18 6.71
C SER A 694 -15.62 -12.06 5.46
N HIS A 695 -16.05 -13.31 5.69
CA HIS A 695 -16.34 -14.28 4.63
C HIS A 695 -17.82 -14.18 4.21
N LEU A 696 -18.09 -14.11 2.91
CA LEU A 696 -19.45 -14.05 2.36
C LEU A 696 -20.14 -15.43 2.23
N ASN A 697 -19.42 -16.55 2.41
CA ASN A 697 -19.91 -17.89 2.02
C ASN A 697 -19.78 -18.93 3.16
N GLU A 698 -20.89 -19.62 3.47
CA GLU A 698 -21.07 -20.54 4.62
C GLU A 698 -20.17 -21.77 4.58
N ASP A 699 -20.01 -22.38 3.41
CA ASP A 699 -19.24 -23.63 3.24
C ASP A 699 -17.75 -23.46 3.49
N THR A 700 -17.22 -22.25 3.30
CA THR A 700 -15.80 -21.99 3.56
C THR A 700 -15.49 -21.87 5.04
N THR A 701 -16.45 -21.52 5.90
CA THR A 701 -16.24 -21.30 7.34
C THR A 701 -16.36 -22.61 8.13
N LYS A 702 -17.23 -23.55 7.68
CA LYS A 702 -17.40 -24.90 8.26
C LYS A 702 -16.08 -25.69 8.38
N VAL A 703 -15.16 -25.51 7.41
CA VAL A 703 -13.83 -26.17 7.40
C VAL A 703 -12.94 -25.76 8.59
N TYR A 704 -13.19 -24.58 9.18
CA TYR A 704 -12.33 -23.99 10.20
C TYR A 704 -12.79 -24.21 11.64
N ILE A 705 -14.02 -24.68 11.84
CA ILE A 705 -14.63 -24.86 13.17
C ILE A 705 -14.48 -26.33 13.58
N LYS A 706 -13.93 -26.57 14.77
CA LYS A 706 -13.97 -27.91 15.39
C LYS A 706 -15.31 -28.05 16.12
N PHE A 707 -16.18 -28.96 15.69
CA PHE A 707 -17.51 -29.15 16.28
C PHE A 707 -17.52 -29.86 17.63
N SER A 708 -16.44 -30.56 17.97
CA SER A 708 -16.27 -31.16 19.30
C SER A 708 -16.05 -30.05 20.33
N SER A 709 -16.84 -30.03 21.42
CA SER A 709 -16.66 -29.09 22.53
C SER A 709 -15.20 -29.11 23.02
N PRO A 710 -14.47 -27.99 22.94
CA PRO A 710 -13.14 -27.89 23.51
C PRO A 710 -13.22 -28.12 25.02
N GLN A 711 -12.25 -28.84 25.59
CA GLN A 711 -12.16 -29.04 27.04
C GLN A 711 -11.88 -27.69 27.75
N GLY A 712 -12.80 -27.22 28.59
CA GLY A 712 -12.64 -26.04 29.46
C GLY A 712 -13.88 -25.14 29.54
N THR A 713 -14.04 -24.38 30.62
CA THR A 713 -15.05 -23.31 30.71
C THR A 713 -14.52 -22.06 29.99
N LEU A 714 -15.34 -21.47 29.11
CA LEU A 714 -15.07 -20.21 28.43
C LEU A 714 -15.22 -19.03 29.41
N ASP A 715 -14.35 -18.97 30.42
CA ASP A 715 -14.37 -17.91 31.44
C ASP A 715 -14.07 -16.55 30.80
N SER A 716 -14.90 -15.54 31.15
CA SER A 716 -14.78 -14.06 31.05
C SER A 716 -14.06 -13.37 29.87
N MET A 717 -12.93 -13.88 29.38
CA MET A 717 -12.16 -13.32 28.26
C MET A 717 -12.89 -13.41 26.91
N ALA A 718 -13.78 -14.40 26.73
CA ALA A 718 -14.54 -14.57 25.50
C ALA A 718 -15.61 -13.48 25.28
N PHE A 719 -16.06 -12.82 26.36
CA PHE A 719 -17.03 -11.73 26.31
C PHE A 719 -16.41 -10.44 25.73
N ASN A 720 -15.11 -10.22 25.95
CA ASN A 720 -14.41 -9.04 25.42
C ASN A 720 -14.31 -9.06 23.89
N ILE A 721 -14.43 -10.23 23.24
CA ILE A 721 -14.41 -10.38 21.78
C ILE A 721 -15.72 -9.92 21.13
N CYS A 722 -16.81 -9.89 21.90
CA CYS A 722 -18.14 -9.51 21.44
C CYS A 722 -18.44 -8.00 21.55
N GLU A 723 -17.57 -7.19 22.15
CA GLU A 723 -17.76 -5.73 22.17
C GLU A 723 -17.39 -5.13 20.79
N ARG A 724 -18.31 -5.19 19.80
CA ARG A 724 -18.14 -4.61 18.45
C ARG A 724 -18.16 -3.08 18.41
N GLY A 725 -17.84 -2.42 19.52
CA GLY A 725 -17.81 -0.95 19.60
C GLY A 725 -19.14 -0.32 19.21
N HIS A 726 -20.28 -0.93 19.52
CA HIS A 726 -21.58 -0.27 19.51
C HIS A 726 -21.84 0.32 20.89
N PHE A 727 -22.50 1.47 20.95
CA PHE A 727 -22.83 2.12 22.22
C PHE A 727 -24.25 2.69 22.17
N GLY A 728 -24.70 3.24 23.29
CA GLY A 728 -25.94 3.99 23.35
C GLY A 728 -27.14 3.16 23.74
N TRP A 729 -28.21 3.88 24.07
CA TRP A 729 -29.27 3.31 24.90
C TRP A 729 -30.07 2.18 24.21
N VAL A 730 -30.27 2.24 22.88
CA VAL A 730 -31.01 1.20 22.12
C VAL A 730 -30.26 -0.13 22.20
N TYR A 731 -28.96 -0.10 21.90
CA TYR A 731 -28.10 -1.28 21.93
C TYR A 731 -28.05 -1.91 23.33
N ASN A 732 -27.78 -1.09 24.36
CA ASN A 732 -27.74 -1.57 25.74
C ASN A 732 -29.08 -2.13 26.21
N THR A 733 -30.20 -1.53 25.79
CA THR A 733 -31.54 -2.04 26.12
C THR A 733 -31.75 -3.44 25.51
N MET A 734 -31.36 -3.65 24.25
CA MET A 734 -31.47 -4.97 23.61
C MET A 734 -30.58 -6.02 24.32
N ILE A 735 -29.33 -5.67 24.62
CA ILE A 735 -28.39 -6.57 25.33
C ILE A 735 -28.95 -6.94 26.72
N ASN A 736 -29.37 -5.95 27.51
CA ASN A 736 -29.92 -6.19 28.85
C ASN A 736 -31.19 -7.04 28.82
N LEU A 737 -32.07 -6.82 27.83
CA LEU A 737 -33.27 -7.63 27.63
C LEU A 737 -32.94 -9.09 27.27
N VAL A 738 -31.88 -9.35 26.50
CA VAL A 738 -31.42 -10.72 26.20
C VAL A 738 -30.79 -11.39 27.42
N LEU A 739 -29.93 -10.67 28.16
CA LEU A 739 -29.18 -11.22 29.29
C LEU A 739 -30.07 -11.58 30.49
N HIS A 740 -31.09 -10.76 30.79
CA HIS A 740 -31.86 -10.87 32.04
C HIS A 740 -33.28 -11.40 31.87
N GLN A 741 -33.67 -11.88 30.68
CA GLN A 741 -35.06 -12.25 30.41
C GLN A 741 -35.62 -13.42 31.24
N ASN A 742 -34.75 -14.28 31.79
CA ASN A 742 -35.16 -15.42 32.62
C ASN A 742 -35.38 -15.07 34.11
N GLU A 743 -35.09 -13.83 34.53
CA GLU A 743 -35.17 -13.40 35.93
C GLU A 743 -36.14 -12.22 36.18
N GLN A 744 -36.72 -11.63 35.12
CA GLN A 744 -37.48 -10.39 35.25
C GLN A 744 -38.99 -10.59 35.47
N LYS A 745 -39.51 -10.11 36.60
CA LYS A 745 -40.95 -9.85 36.79
C LYS A 745 -41.37 -8.58 36.04
N LEU A 746 -42.68 -8.36 35.88
CA LEU A 746 -43.25 -7.14 35.27
C LEU A 746 -42.74 -5.85 35.97
N GLU A 747 -42.43 -5.95 37.25
CA GLU A 747 -41.85 -4.91 38.11
C GLU A 747 -40.42 -4.55 37.70
N ASP A 748 -39.61 -5.49 37.21
CA ASP A 748 -38.23 -5.26 36.74
C ASP A 748 -38.19 -4.62 35.34
N ARG A 749 -39.20 -4.87 34.51
CA ARG A 749 -39.40 -4.12 33.26
C ARG A 749 -39.73 -2.66 33.54
N THR A 750 -40.39 -2.40 34.65
CA THR A 750 -40.75 -1.05 35.12
C THR A 750 -39.53 -0.33 35.74
N SER A 751 -38.58 -1.06 36.34
CA SER A 751 -37.33 -0.47 36.85
C SER A 751 -36.35 -0.07 35.74
N LEU A 752 -36.32 -0.80 34.62
CA LEU A 752 -35.56 -0.40 33.42
C LEU A 752 -36.09 0.92 32.82
N ILE A 753 -37.42 1.10 32.79
CA ILE A 753 -38.09 2.36 32.42
C ILE A 753 -37.85 3.46 33.47
N LYS A 754 -37.83 3.13 34.77
CA LYS A 754 -37.46 4.10 35.84
C LYS A 754 -36.00 4.55 35.75
N SER A 755 -35.06 3.69 35.37
CA SER A 755 -33.65 4.08 35.21
C SER A 755 -33.46 5.12 34.09
N LEU A 756 -34.25 5.02 33.01
CA LEU A 756 -34.33 6.05 31.97
C LEU A 756 -34.92 7.35 32.52
N SER A 757 -35.90 7.27 33.42
CA SER A 757 -36.52 8.46 34.06
C SER A 757 -35.56 9.27 34.95
N GLU A 758 -34.59 8.62 35.58
CA GLU A 758 -33.58 9.27 36.42
C GLU A 758 -32.45 9.90 35.59
N LYS A 759 -32.03 9.25 34.48
CA LYS A 759 -30.95 9.73 33.61
C LYS A 759 -31.29 11.01 32.83
N TYR A 760 -32.58 11.29 32.62
CA TYR A 760 -33.10 12.48 31.92
C TYR A 760 -33.92 13.39 32.84
N LYS A 761 -33.56 13.47 34.14
CA LYS A 761 -34.25 14.34 35.09
C LYS A 761 -34.22 15.80 34.61
N VAL A 762 -35.41 16.39 34.46
CA VAL A 762 -35.62 17.70 33.86
C VAL A 762 -35.44 18.78 34.95
N ASN A 763 -34.43 19.65 34.81
CA ASN A 763 -34.29 20.87 35.62
C ASN A 763 -34.64 22.13 34.80
N GLU A 764 -34.97 23.20 35.52
CA GLU A 764 -35.83 24.38 35.22
C GLU A 764 -35.44 25.33 34.06
N LEU A 765 -34.95 24.85 32.92
CA LEU A 765 -34.85 25.67 31.70
C LEU A 765 -35.95 25.26 30.70
N GLU A 766 -37.03 26.04 30.65
CA GLU A 766 -38.28 25.77 29.88
C GLU A 766 -38.08 25.32 28.42
N THR A 767 -37.02 25.74 27.74
CA THR A 767 -36.76 25.39 26.34
C THR A 767 -35.95 24.10 26.15
N TYR A 768 -35.13 23.69 27.13
CA TYR A 768 -34.37 22.44 27.05
C TYR A 768 -35.12 21.27 27.68
N SER A 769 -35.96 21.56 28.67
CA SER A 769 -36.85 20.60 29.33
C SER A 769 -37.82 19.92 28.35
N SER A 770 -38.45 20.69 27.46
CA SER A 770 -39.38 20.19 26.45
C SER A 770 -38.71 19.24 25.45
N PHE A 771 -37.49 19.56 25.02
CA PHE A 771 -36.67 18.69 24.17
C PHE A 771 -36.33 17.36 24.86
N LEU A 772 -35.82 17.40 26.10
CA LEU A 772 -35.47 16.19 26.84
C LEU A 772 -36.70 15.31 27.13
N LEU A 773 -37.85 15.93 27.41
CA LEU A 773 -39.11 15.22 27.61
C LEU A 773 -39.56 14.51 26.32
N ALA A 774 -39.48 15.19 25.17
CA ALA A 774 -39.82 14.59 23.88
C ALA A 774 -38.90 13.41 23.54
N GLU A 775 -37.59 13.52 23.80
CA GLU A 775 -36.65 12.42 23.62
C GLU A 775 -36.95 11.26 24.57
N ARG A 776 -37.24 11.55 25.84
CA ARG A 776 -37.61 10.53 26.83
C ARG A 776 -38.83 9.71 26.38
N ILE A 777 -39.90 10.35 25.92
CA ILE A 777 -41.13 9.68 25.47
C ILE A 777 -40.85 8.73 24.29
N LYS A 778 -40.04 9.15 23.31
CA LYS A 778 -39.64 8.30 22.17
C LYS A 778 -38.89 7.06 22.66
N LYS A 779 -37.93 7.25 23.57
CA LYS A 779 -37.11 6.15 24.12
C LYS A 779 -37.93 5.15 24.92
N GLU A 780 -38.84 5.63 25.78
CA GLU A 780 -39.76 4.77 26.55
C GLU A 780 -40.68 3.95 25.62
N SER A 781 -41.22 4.57 24.57
CA SER A 781 -42.05 3.88 23.58
C SER A 781 -41.30 2.77 22.84
N LEU A 782 -40.07 3.04 22.40
CA LEU A 782 -39.26 2.05 21.69
C LEU A 782 -38.75 0.94 22.63
N ALA A 783 -38.36 1.26 23.87
CA ALA A 783 -38.01 0.27 24.89
C ALA A 783 -39.17 -0.70 25.15
N LEU A 784 -40.40 -0.18 25.24
CA LEU A 784 -41.60 -1.00 25.40
C LEU A 784 -41.80 -1.92 24.18
N ARG A 785 -41.59 -1.43 22.96
CA ARG A 785 -41.65 -2.26 21.74
C ARG A 785 -40.62 -3.37 21.76
N LEU A 786 -39.37 -3.09 22.10
CA LEU A 786 -38.29 -4.08 22.20
C LEU A 786 -38.57 -5.13 23.28
N SER A 787 -39.13 -4.72 24.42
CA SER A 787 -39.46 -5.64 25.52
C SER A 787 -40.58 -6.65 25.19
N LYS A 788 -41.39 -6.34 24.18
CA LYS A 788 -42.48 -7.20 23.69
C LYS A 788 -42.00 -8.21 22.65
N LEU A 789 -40.77 -8.08 22.12
CA LEU A 789 -40.23 -9.03 21.16
C LEU A 789 -39.82 -10.34 21.87
N PRO A 790 -40.04 -11.50 21.23
CA PRO A 790 -39.45 -12.76 21.67
C PRO A 790 -37.92 -12.66 21.80
N LYS A 791 -37.34 -13.39 22.76
CA LYS A 791 -35.89 -13.45 22.98
C LYS A 791 -35.11 -13.72 21.69
N GLU A 792 -35.58 -14.70 20.92
CA GLU A 792 -34.92 -15.15 19.70
C GLU A 792 -34.96 -14.10 18.57
N ASP A 793 -36.05 -13.34 18.46
CA ASP A 793 -36.12 -12.25 17.49
C ASP A 793 -35.18 -11.10 17.87
N LEU A 794 -35.04 -10.81 19.16
CA LEU A 794 -34.10 -9.81 19.67
C LEU A 794 -32.65 -10.22 19.42
N LYS A 795 -32.30 -11.49 19.63
CA LYS A 795 -30.97 -12.04 19.30
C LYS A 795 -30.67 -11.96 17.81
N ARG A 796 -31.59 -12.39 16.95
CA ARG A 796 -31.45 -12.28 15.49
C ARG A 796 -31.22 -10.83 15.05
N LEU A 797 -31.95 -9.89 15.65
CA LEU A 797 -31.81 -8.47 15.37
C LEU A 797 -30.42 -7.97 15.76
N ILE A 798 -29.95 -8.33 16.96
CA ILE A 798 -28.60 -8.03 17.43
C ILE A 798 -27.57 -8.58 16.44
N VAL A 799 -27.66 -9.86 16.04
CA VAL A 799 -26.72 -10.46 15.07
C VAL A 799 -26.70 -9.69 13.74
N LYS A 800 -27.86 -9.30 13.20
CA LYS A 800 -27.92 -8.49 11.97
C LYS A 800 -27.29 -7.11 12.11
N ILE A 801 -27.49 -6.43 13.25
CA ILE A 801 -26.82 -5.17 13.59
C ILE A 801 -25.30 -5.37 13.63
N PHE A 802 -24.87 -6.44 14.31
CA PHE A 802 -23.49 -6.85 14.43
C PHE A 802 -22.83 -7.21 13.08
N ARG A 803 -23.61 -7.59 12.07
CA ARG A 803 -23.17 -7.87 10.70
C ARG A 803 -23.02 -6.63 9.82
N GLY A 804 -23.59 -5.50 10.24
CA GLY A 804 -23.75 -4.36 9.36
C GLY A 804 -24.89 -4.51 8.34
N GLU A 805 -25.73 -5.55 8.48
CA GLU A 805 -26.86 -5.87 7.58
C GLU A 805 -28.09 -4.99 7.82
N MET A 806 -28.03 -4.10 8.82
CA MET A 806 -29.08 -3.14 9.11
C MET A 806 -28.54 -1.72 8.96
N PRO A 807 -28.01 -1.34 7.78
CA PRO A 807 -27.33 -0.06 7.64
C PRO A 807 -28.28 1.11 7.90
N ALA A 808 -27.80 2.10 8.65
CA ALA A 808 -28.44 3.41 8.69
C ALA A 808 -28.16 4.17 7.38
N ARG A 809 -28.86 5.29 7.16
CA ARG A 809 -28.59 6.22 6.03
C ARG A 809 -27.29 7.01 6.19
N MET A 810 -26.45 6.66 7.16
CA MET A 810 -25.17 7.31 7.44
C MET A 810 -24.12 6.27 7.80
N ALA A 811 -22.86 6.59 7.52
CA ALA A 811 -21.72 5.74 7.86
C ALA A 811 -21.63 5.51 9.38
N PHE A 812 -21.04 4.39 9.76
CA PHE A 812 -20.77 4.03 11.16
C PHE A 812 -22.01 3.95 12.07
N ALA A 813 -23.19 3.69 11.49
CA ALA A 813 -24.42 3.48 12.25
C ALA A 813 -25.30 2.39 11.64
N GLN A 814 -26.10 1.77 12.50
CA GLN A 814 -27.11 0.78 12.15
C GLN A 814 -28.52 1.31 12.45
N CYS A 815 -29.55 0.70 11.85
CA CYS A 815 -30.94 1.12 11.93
C CYS A 815 -31.84 -0.05 12.27
N LEU A 816 -32.54 0.03 13.40
CA LEU A 816 -33.41 -1.03 13.92
C LEU A 816 -34.55 -1.45 12.97
N THR A 817 -34.96 -0.55 12.05
CA THR A 817 -36.13 -0.74 11.17
C THR A 817 -35.75 -0.96 9.70
N TYR A 818 -34.46 -1.17 9.39
CA TYR A 818 -34.03 -1.46 8.02
C TYR A 818 -34.72 -2.72 7.45
N PRO A 819 -35.19 -2.73 6.19
CA PRO A 819 -35.07 -1.68 5.16
C PRO A 819 -36.19 -0.61 5.17
N GLU A 820 -37.22 -0.76 6.00
CA GLU A 820 -38.42 0.06 5.99
C GLU A 820 -38.26 1.36 6.81
N CYS A 821 -37.70 2.38 6.17
CA CYS A 821 -37.49 3.68 6.80
C CYS A 821 -38.78 4.54 6.79
N LYS A 822 -39.28 4.92 7.97
CA LYS A 822 -40.41 5.85 8.14
C LYS A 822 -40.13 7.30 7.68
N SER A 823 -38.89 7.63 7.35
CA SER A 823 -38.49 8.98 6.93
C SER A 823 -37.46 8.89 5.80
N PRO A 824 -37.88 8.44 4.60
CA PRO A 824 -36.95 8.12 3.52
C PRO A 824 -36.21 9.34 2.95
N GLU A 825 -36.75 10.55 3.13
CA GLU A 825 -36.16 11.80 2.63
C GLU A 825 -35.04 12.35 3.53
N ARG A 826 -34.82 11.79 4.73
CA ARG A 826 -33.75 12.26 5.62
C ARG A 826 -32.37 11.82 5.11
N THR A 827 -31.46 12.77 5.03
CA THR A 827 -30.04 12.56 4.68
C THR A 827 -29.17 12.14 5.86
N THR A 828 -29.67 12.28 7.09
CA THR A 828 -28.97 11.93 8.34
C THR A 828 -29.92 11.23 9.30
N CYS A 829 -29.40 10.22 10.02
CA CYS A 829 -30.16 9.49 11.03
C CYS A 829 -29.98 10.06 12.46
N ILE A 830 -29.21 11.14 12.64
CA ILE A 830 -29.05 11.78 13.95
C ILE A 830 -30.41 12.29 14.45
N GLY A 831 -30.75 11.95 15.71
CA GLY A 831 -32.04 12.24 16.33
C GLY A 831 -33.18 11.30 15.93
N CYS A 832 -32.89 10.19 15.24
CA CYS A 832 -33.84 9.11 14.99
C CYS A 832 -33.86 8.12 16.17
N GLU A 833 -35.05 7.73 16.65
CA GLU A 833 -35.20 6.77 17.76
C GLU A 833 -34.63 5.38 17.44
N ASN A 834 -34.61 5.00 16.15
CA ASN A 834 -34.16 3.69 15.68
C ASN A 834 -32.65 3.63 15.35
N LEU A 835 -31.91 4.71 15.64
CA LEU A 835 -30.46 4.80 15.41
C LEU A 835 -29.70 3.94 16.43
N ILE A 836 -28.76 3.13 15.93
CA ILE A 836 -27.84 2.35 16.74
C ILE A 836 -26.41 2.77 16.37
N PRO A 837 -25.74 3.60 17.19
CA PRO A 837 -24.44 4.15 16.84
C PRO A 837 -23.31 3.12 17.06
N THR A 838 -22.30 3.17 16.21
CA THR A 838 -20.97 2.60 16.50
C THR A 838 -20.09 3.69 17.12
N GLU A 839 -19.05 3.31 17.85
CA GLU A 839 -18.03 4.21 18.43
C GLU A 839 -17.41 5.11 17.36
N TYR A 840 -17.23 4.62 16.13
CA TYR A 840 -16.70 5.40 15.01
C TYR A 840 -17.68 6.47 14.50
N LEU A 841 -18.97 6.40 14.82
CA LEU A 841 -19.92 7.49 14.55
C LEU A 841 -19.49 8.79 15.24
N LEU A 842 -18.74 8.70 16.35
CA LEU A 842 -18.24 9.86 17.07
C LEU A 842 -17.34 10.74 16.19
N PHE A 843 -16.61 10.19 15.22
CA PHE A 843 -15.85 10.99 14.24
C PHE A 843 -16.78 11.84 13.37
N SER A 844 -17.84 11.22 12.82
CA SER A 844 -18.85 11.93 12.02
C SER A 844 -19.63 12.96 12.84
N ILE A 845 -19.92 12.65 14.11
CA ILE A 845 -20.55 13.59 15.04
C ILE A 845 -19.66 14.80 15.28
N SER A 846 -18.35 14.62 15.49
CA SER A 846 -17.42 15.73 15.68
C SER A 846 -17.43 16.70 14.49
N GLU A 847 -17.33 16.19 13.26
CA GLU A 847 -17.35 17.00 12.04
C GLU A 847 -18.69 17.72 11.85
N GLN A 848 -19.80 17.05 12.13
CA GLN A 848 -21.13 17.63 12.01
C GLN A 848 -21.41 18.69 13.08
N ILE A 849 -20.88 18.54 14.31
CA ILE A 849 -20.94 19.58 15.34
C ILE A 849 -20.23 20.85 14.84
N GLU A 850 -19.00 20.71 14.32
CA GLU A 850 -18.25 21.86 13.78
C GLU A 850 -18.99 22.54 12.62
N THR A 851 -19.54 21.74 11.70
CA THR A 851 -20.34 22.23 10.57
C THR A 851 -21.59 22.97 11.04
N SER A 852 -22.31 22.43 12.02
CA SER A 852 -23.52 23.05 12.56
C SER A 852 -23.20 24.35 13.29
N LEU A 853 -22.10 24.40 14.05
CA LEU A 853 -21.61 25.61 14.70
C LEU A 853 -21.25 26.69 13.66
N TYR A 854 -20.58 26.32 12.57
CA TYR A 854 -20.25 27.23 11.48
C TYR A 854 -21.50 27.76 10.77
N LYS A 855 -22.51 26.92 10.52
CA LYS A 855 -23.79 27.35 9.95
C LYS A 855 -24.55 28.31 10.87
N ILE A 856 -24.56 28.05 12.18
CA ILE A 856 -25.18 28.96 13.16
C ILE A 856 -24.51 30.33 13.14
N TYR A 857 -23.18 30.36 13.03
CA TYR A 857 -22.42 31.61 12.98
C TYR A 857 -22.71 32.42 11.70
N ASN A 858 -22.68 31.76 10.53
CA ASN A 858 -22.77 32.46 9.24
C ASN A 858 -24.19 32.65 8.72
N SER A 859 -25.19 31.99 9.30
CA SER A 859 -26.56 32.12 8.81
C SER A 859 -27.15 33.47 9.20
N GLU A 860 -27.77 34.15 8.24
CA GLU A 860 -28.51 35.40 8.47
C GLU A 860 -29.93 35.12 9.00
N PHE A 861 -30.42 33.88 8.87
CA PHE A 861 -31.80 33.52 9.15
C PHE A 861 -31.97 32.81 10.49
N GLU A 862 -32.85 33.33 11.36
CA GLU A 862 -33.05 32.77 12.70
C GLU A 862 -33.64 31.34 12.68
N TRP A 863 -34.51 31.03 11.70
CA TRP A 863 -35.07 29.67 11.57
C TRP A 863 -34.01 28.63 11.21
N ASP A 864 -33.00 29.03 10.44
CA ASP A 864 -31.87 28.18 10.04
C ASP A 864 -30.96 27.93 11.25
N LYS A 865 -30.68 28.98 12.03
CA LYS A 865 -29.99 28.87 13.33
C LYS A 865 -30.74 27.94 14.29
N GLU A 866 -32.05 28.08 14.42
CA GLU A 866 -32.84 27.26 15.35
C GLU A 866 -32.87 25.77 14.93
N ARG A 867 -32.93 25.50 13.62
CA ARG A 867 -32.79 24.13 13.09
C ARG A 867 -31.43 23.51 13.44
N GLU A 868 -30.34 24.23 13.22
CA GLU A 868 -28.99 23.75 13.52
C GLU A 868 -28.77 23.62 15.04
N LYS A 869 -29.34 24.51 15.87
CA LYS A 869 -29.35 24.37 17.34
C LYS A 869 -30.06 23.09 17.78
N HIS A 870 -31.20 22.75 17.16
CA HIS A 870 -31.89 21.49 17.45
C HIS A 870 -31.04 20.27 17.06
N PHE A 871 -30.34 20.33 15.92
CA PHE A 871 -29.43 19.27 15.48
C PHE A 871 -28.22 19.10 16.43
N LEU A 872 -27.65 20.20 16.91
CA LEU A 872 -26.60 20.21 17.94
C LEU A 872 -27.06 19.53 19.23
N LYS A 873 -28.28 19.80 19.71
CA LYS A 873 -28.84 19.15 20.91
C LYS A 873 -28.84 17.62 20.77
N GLN A 874 -29.21 17.10 19.60
CA GLN A 874 -29.22 15.66 19.32
C GLN A 874 -27.80 15.05 19.30
N MET A 875 -26.84 15.74 18.67
CA MET A 875 -25.44 15.29 18.64
C MET A 875 -24.79 15.32 20.03
N PHE A 876 -25.07 16.35 20.85
CA PHE A 876 -24.58 16.40 22.22
C PHE A 876 -25.20 15.33 23.11
N LEU A 877 -26.45 14.93 22.87
CA LEU A 877 -27.09 13.84 23.58
C LEU A 877 -26.42 12.50 23.26
N LEU A 878 -26.11 12.22 21.98
CA LEU A 878 -25.34 11.04 21.56
C LEU A 878 -23.91 11.04 22.14
N MET A 879 -23.23 12.18 22.12
CA MET A 879 -21.91 12.32 22.73
C MET A 879 -21.96 12.08 24.25
N ASN A 880 -22.99 12.57 24.93
CA ASN A 880 -23.18 12.34 26.36
C ASN A 880 -23.48 10.88 26.67
N GLU A 881 -24.24 10.18 25.82
CA GLU A 881 -24.44 8.74 25.95
C GLU A 881 -23.10 7.98 25.90
N ALA A 882 -22.24 8.31 24.93
CA ALA A 882 -20.90 7.73 24.84
C ALA A 882 -20.04 8.05 26.07
N ILE A 883 -20.08 9.30 26.58
CA ILE A 883 -19.31 9.70 27.77
C ILE A 883 -19.75 8.93 29.01
N VAL A 884 -21.06 8.76 29.20
CA VAL A 884 -21.59 8.02 30.35
C VAL A 884 -21.22 6.54 30.28
N GLU A 885 -21.21 5.96 29.08
CA GLU A 885 -20.96 4.52 28.91
C GLU A 885 -19.47 4.17 28.89
N LYS A 886 -18.65 4.97 28.20
CA LYS A 886 -17.24 4.65 27.92
C LYS A 886 -16.25 5.56 28.65
N GLY A 887 -16.73 6.59 29.32
CA GLY A 887 -15.90 7.57 30.01
C GLY A 887 -15.49 8.74 29.11
N LYS A 888 -15.11 9.83 29.77
CA LYS A 888 -14.78 11.10 29.12
C LYS A 888 -13.48 11.01 28.31
N GLU A 889 -12.43 10.43 28.89
CA GLU A 889 -11.14 10.31 28.21
C GLU A 889 -11.27 9.48 26.92
N TYR A 890 -12.09 8.42 26.94
CA TYR A 890 -12.34 7.57 25.78
C TYR A 890 -12.93 8.35 24.60
N VAL A 891 -14.01 9.09 24.84
CA VAL A 891 -14.71 9.87 23.80
C VAL A 891 -13.83 10.98 23.23
N GLU A 892 -12.92 11.55 24.03
CA GLU A 892 -11.96 12.56 23.59
C GLU A 892 -10.92 12.01 22.59
N THR A 893 -10.77 10.68 22.46
CA THR A 893 -9.95 10.07 21.39
C THR A 893 -10.63 10.06 20.02
N PHE A 894 -11.93 10.35 19.97
CA PHE A 894 -12.73 10.45 18.74
C PHE A 894 -13.17 11.90 18.43
N ILE A 895 -13.28 12.75 19.47
CA ILE A 895 -13.86 14.10 19.37
C ILE A 895 -12.92 15.14 19.99
N ASP A 896 -12.56 16.17 19.20
CA ASP A 896 -11.81 17.33 19.71
C ASP A 896 -12.73 18.32 20.45
N ARG A 897 -13.01 18.00 21.71
CA ARG A 897 -13.83 18.86 22.58
C ARG A 897 -13.22 20.22 22.85
N LYS A 898 -11.89 20.36 22.83
CA LYS A 898 -11.23 21.66 23.07
C LYS A 898 -11.54 22.60 21.93
N ARG A 899 -11.47 22.11 20.69
CA ARG A 899 -11.85 22.84 19.49
C ARG A 899 -13.34 23.18 19.47
N ILE A 900 -14.23 22.23 19.75
CA ILE A 900 -15.68 22.49 19.83
C ILE A 900 -15.98 23.59 20.86
N LYS A 901 -15.37 23.54 22.05
CA LYS A 901 -15.51 24.59 23.07
C LYS A 901 -15.00 25.95 22.60
N LYS A 902 -13.87 25.98 21.88
CA LYS A 902 -13.31 27.21 21.32
C LYS A 902 -14.22 27.81 20.26
N LEU A 903 -14.76 27.00 19.35
CA LEU A 903 -15.71 27.41 18.32
C LEU A 903 -17.00 27.95 18.94
N TYR A 904 -17.57 27.21 19.88
CA TYR A 904 -18.77 27.66 20.62
C TYR A 904 -18.52 28.98 21.37
N GLY A 905 -17.36 29.11 22.02
CA GLY A 905 -16.96 30.35 22.70
C GLY A 905 -16.68 31.52 21.75
N ALA A 906 -16.27 31.26 20.50
CA ALA A 906 -16.09 32.28 19.48
C ALA A 906 -17.44 32.81 18.96
N ILE A 907 -18.42 31.92 18.79
CA ILE A 907 -19.80 32.27 18.41
C ILE A 907 -20.45 33.16 19.48
N LEU A 908 -20.24 32.85 20.77
CA LEU A 908 -20.75 33.68 21.87
C LEU A 908 -20.09 35.06 21.97
N LYS A 909 -18.92 35.26 21.33
CA LYS A 909 -18.10 36.49 21.42
C LYS A 909 -18.04 37.26 20.10
N ASP A 910 -18.80 36.85 19.10
CA ASP A 910 -18.87 37.46 17.76
C ASP A 910 -17.50 37.68 17.09
N ARG A 911 -16.61 36.68 17.16
CA ARG A 911 -15.28 36.71 16.52
C ARG A 911 -15.24 35.82 15.29
N GLU A 912 -14.57 36.26 14.22
CA GLU A 912 -14.43 35.51 12.96
C GLU A 912 -13.99 34.05 13.20
N VAL A 913 -14.81 33.11 12.69
CA VAL A 913 -14.51 31.68 12.68
C VAL A 913 -14.13 31.27 11.25
N LYS A 914 -12.86 30.93 11.02
CA LYS A 914 -12.41 30.41 9.71
C LYS A 914 -12.89 28.97 9.50
N GLN A 915 -13.50 28.70 8.34
CA GLN A 915 -13.78 27.35 7.85
C GLN A 915 -12.44 26.65 7.54
N ILE A 916 -12.29 25.37 7.89
CA ILE A 916 -11.08 24.61 7.57
C ILE A 916 -11.38 23.60 6.45
N ASP A 917 -10.44 23.57 5.52
CA ASP A 917 -10.31 22.66 4.39
C ASP A 917 -10.06 21.21 4.87
N ASN A 918 -10.83 20.26 4.33
CA ASN A 918 -10.81 18.85 4.73
C ASN A 918 -9.57 18.08 4.22
N SER A 919 -8.59 18.77 3.64
CA SER A 919 -7.40 18.21 2.99
C SER A 919 -6.23 17.90 3.95
N GLU A 920 -6.26 18.38 5.20
CA GLU A 920 -5.16 18.19 6.18
C GLU A 920 -5.38 17.05 7.19
N LYS A 921 -6.49 16.28 7.09
CA LYS A 921 -6.69 15.05 7.88
C LYS A 921 -6.44 13.82 7.00
N GLY A 922 -5.18 13.43 6.85
CA GLY A 922 -4.73 12.24 6.11
C GLY A 922 -4.00 11.24 7.00
#